data_AF-A0A0C4EP78-F1
#
_entry.id   AF-A0A0C4EP78-F1
#
_cell.length_a   1.000
_cell.length_b   1.000
_cell.length_c   1.000
_cell.angle_alpha   90.00
_cell.angle_beta   90.00
_cell.angle_gamma   90.00
#
_symmetry.space_group_name_H-M   'P 1'
#
loop_
_entity.id
_entity.type
_entity.pdbx_description
1 polymer ?
#
loop_
_entity_poly.entity_id
_entity_poly.type
_entity_poly.pdbx_seq_one_letter_code
_entity_poly.pdbx_strand_id
1 'polypeptide(L)'
;MITCQVRRLSSKPVLQSLTRSYASHASKIGDTKVSMSNLEKEKYINYQRIEDNLQVVRRRLNRPLTLSEKVLYGHLDNPQEADIRRGASYLKLRPDRVACQDATAQMALLQFMTAGLPEVAVPTTVHCDHLIEAQIGGTKDLARAVATNKEVYDFLASCSAKYGIGFWRPGSGIIHQIIFENYAFPGGLMIGTDSHTPNAGGLGMIAVGVGGADAVDVMANLPWELKCPKVIGVKLTGKISGWTSPKDVILKVAGILTVKGGTGAIVEYFGPGVESLSATGMGTICNMGAEIGATTSMFPYNRRMADYLNATKRSNIAKYADQFKHNLQSDEGAEYDEMIEINLNELEPHINGPYTPDLATPLSAFAKTVEEKGWPKELKVALIGSCTNSSYEDMSRAASIAKEAHDHGLNVKSKFTITPGSEQIRATIARDGQMEVLENVGGLVLANACGPCIGQWDRQDVKKGDVNSIITSYNRNFTGRNDANPSTHAFVASPDLVTAMAFAGDLTFNPMKDTLKGKDGKEFRFSDPSGKELPPRGYDPGENTYQSPPADRQSVQVAVSPSSDRLQVLKPFKAWDGKDPANMPVLIKASGKCTTDHISAGGPWLKYRGHLENISQNMLIGAINEANGKPNEVLNQETGKWGGVPEVAAYYRDHDIPWCVVGDQNYGEGSSREHAALEPRFMGGVAVITRSFARIHETNLKKQGMLPLNFENPADYEKVQPDDRIDLQGITGLKEGSKVTMIAKHKDGSVDKIPLTHTFNQGQIEWFKAGSALNLMGKSKK
;
A
#
# COMPACT_ATOMS: atom_id res chain seq x y z
N MET A 1 -35.99 41.10 -78.61
CA MET A 1 -37.05 42.04 -79.00
C MET A 1 -37.66 42.64 -77.75
N ILE A 2 -37.69 43.98 -77.71
CA ILE A 2 -38.50 44.88 -76.88
C ILE A 2 -38.14 44.98 -75.38
N THR A 3 -37.37 46.03 -75.12
CA THR A 3 -37.28 46.87 -73.92
C THR A 3 -38.53 47.76 -73.76
N CYS A 4 -38.99 47.96 -72.51
CA CYS A 4 -39.30 49.23 -71.81
C CYS A 4 -40.24 48.96 -70.61
N GLN A 5 -39.78 49.13 -69.36
CA GLN A 5 -39.87 50.33 -68.49
C GLN A 5 -41.30 50.66 -68.02
N VAL A 6 -41.63 51.09 -66.79
CA VAL A 6 -40.97 51.44 -65.51
C VAL A 6 -42.14 51.67 -64.53
N ARG A 7 -41.97 51.38 -63.22
CA ARG A 7 -42.43 52.29 -62.13
C ARG A 7 -41.79 51.90 -60.78
N ARG A 8 -41.11 52.87 -60.19
CA ARG A 8 -40.51 52.86 -58.84
C ARG A 8 -41.59 52.95 -57.76
N LEU A 9 -41.37 52.35 -56.59
CA LEU A 9 -41.79 52.89 -55.29
C LEU A 9 -40.75 52.55 -54.21
N SER A 10 -40.58 53.49 -53.29
CA SER A 10 -39.46 53.74 -52.38
C SER A 10 -39.37 52.84 -51.14
N SER A 11 -38.13 52.64 -50.68
CA SER A 11 -37.72 51.93 -49.46
C SER A 11 -38.02 52.68 -48.15
N LYS A 12 -38.42 51.92 -47.12
CA LYS A 12 -38.32 52.28 -45.68
C LYS A 12 -37.63 51.12 -44.93
N PRO A 13 -36.78 51.40 -43.92
CA PRO A 13 -35.96 50.38 -43.27
C PRO A 13 -36.72 49.65 -42.16
N VAL A 14 -36.58 48.32 -42.11
CA VAL A 14 -37.06 47.47 -41.01
C VAL A 14 -35.94 47.37 -39.98
N LEU A 15 -36.23 47.74 -38.73
CA LEU A 15 -35.33 47.61 -37.59
C LEU A 15 -34.86 46.15 -37.43
N GLN A 16 -33.55 45.92 -37.50
CA GLN A 16 -32.93 44.70 -37.00
C GLN A 16 -32.90 44.75 -35.48
N SER A 17 -33.64 43.85 -34.85
CA SER A 17 -33.55 43.57 -33.41
C SER A 17 -32.18 42.93 -33.14
N LEU A 18 -31.28 43.68 -32.49
CA LEU A 18 -30.06 43.16 -31.87
C LEU A 18 -30.45 42.37 -30.62
N THR A 19 -30.63 41.06 -30.75
CA THR A 19 -30.66 40.16 -29.59
C THR A 19 -29.24 40.04 -29.03
N ARG A 20 -28.95 40.81 -27.98
CA ARG A 20 -27.80 40.56 -27.10
C ARG A 20 -28.00 39.18 -26.46
N SER A 21 -27.21 38.19 -26.85
CA SER A 21 -27.05 36.98 -26.04
C SER A 21 -26.32 37.38 -24.76
N TYR A 22 -27.02 37.33 -23.64
CA TYR A 22 -26.36 37.38 -22.34
C TYR A 22 -25.54 36.09 -22.22
N ALA A 23 -24.22 36.19 -22.38
CA ALA A 23 -23.31 35.14 -21.95
C ALA A 23 -23.43 35.05 -20.42
N SER A 24 -24.27 34.13 -19.92
CA SER A 24 -24.27 33.78 -18.50
C SER A 24 -22.87 33.27 -18.17
N HIS A 25 -22.14 34.01 -17.33
CA HIS A 25 -20.92 33.50 -16.70
C HIS A 25 -21.35 32.31 -15.83
N ALA A 26 -21.29 31.09 -16.39
CA ALA A 26 -21.41 29.89 -15.59
C ALA A 26 -20.25 29.91 -14.58
N SER A 27 -20.57 29.82 -13.29
CA SER A 27 -19.56 29.77 -12.23
C SER A 27 -18.61 28.59 -12.46
N LYS A 28 -17.31 28.81 -12.33
CA LYS A 28 -16.31 27.76 -12.45
C LYS A 28 -16.38 26.85 -11.23
N ILE A 29 -16.11 25.55 -11.39
CA ILE A 29 -16.13 24.61 -10.25
C ILE A 29 -15.18 25.07 -9.14
N GLY A 30 -14.04 25.66 -9.50
CA GLY A 30 -13.05 26.19 -8.55
C GLY A 30 -13.43 27.45 -7.77
N ASP A 31 -14.57 28.09 -8.09
CA ASP A 31 -15.08 29.23 -7.33
C ASP A 31 -15.58 28.78 -5.94
N THR A 32 -15.94 27.51 -5.79
CA THR A 32 -16.32 26.91 -4.50
C THR A 32 -15.09 26.50 -3.70
N LYS A 33 -14.97 26.99 -2.46
CA LYS A 33 -13.89 26.62 -1.53
C LYS A 33 -14.35 25.53 -0.55
N VAL A 34 -13.95 24.29 -0.81
CA VAL A 34 -14.21 23.14 0.08
C VAL A 34 -12.89 22.58 0.61
N SER A 35 -12.74 22.54 1.93
CA SER A 35 -11.53 22.02 2.57
C SER A 35 -11.31 20.54 2.23
N MET A 36 -10.05 20.12 2.11
CA MET A 36 -9.66 18.73 1.85
C MET A 36 -10.04 17.79 3.00
N SER A 37 -10.04 18.30 4.23
CA SER A 37 -10.50 17.56 5.42
C SER A 37 -11.05 18.51 6.48
N ASN A 38 -11.62 17.94 7.54
CA ASN A 38 -12.05 18.67 8.73
C ASN A 38 -10.87 19.20 9.58
N LEU A 39 -9.64 18.71 9.34
CA LEU A 39 -8.45 19.01 10.12
C LEU A 39 -7.52 20.02 9.40
N GLU A 40 -7.53 20.02 8.07
CA GLU A 40 -6.65 20.85 7.23
C GLU A 40 -7.38 22.12 6.77
N LYS A 41 -7.46 23.09 7.68
CA LYS A 41 -8.04 24.40 7.38
C LYS A 41 -7.24 25.09 6.27
N GLU A 42 -7.95 25.82 5.39
CA GLU A 42 -7.37 26.60 4.29
C GLU A 42 -6.63 25.79 3.21
N LYS A 43 -6.76 24.46 3.24
CA LYS A 43 -6.31 23.56 2.16
C LYS A 43 -7.54 23.05 1.43
N TYR A 44 -7.70 23.41 0.16
CA TYR A 44 -8.94 23.20 -0.58
C TYR A 44 -8.80 22.14 -1.67
N ILE A 45 -9.87 21.37 -1.88
CA ILE A 45 -10.00 20.47 -3.03
C ILE A 45 -10.00 21.30 -4.32
N ASN A 46 -9.13 20.94 -5.27
CA ASN A 46 -8.93 21.69 -6.51
C ASN A 46 -9.43 20.93 -7.75
N TYR A 47 -10.75 20.73 -7.84
CA TYR A 47 -11.36 20.14 -9.04
C TYR A 47 -11.17 20.99 -10.29
N GLN A 48 -10.97 22.31 -10.16
CA GLN A 48 -10.69 23.16 -11.32
C GLN A 48 -9.38 22.79 -12.01
N ARG A 49 -8.31 22.53 -11.24
CA ARG A 49 -7.04 22.04 -11.80
C ARG A 49 -7.25 20.74 -12.60
N ILE A 50 -8.03 19.82 -12.05
CA ILE A 50 -8.34 18.54 -12.72
C ILE A 50 -9.11 18.80 -14.03
N GLU A 51 -10.15 19.64 -14.00
CA GLU A 51 -10.93 20.02 -15.18
C GLU A 51 -10.04 20.63 -16.27
N ASP A 52 -9.22 21.62 -15.91
CA ASP A 52 -8.33 22.33 -16.84
C ASP A 52 -7.29 21.38 -17.47
N ASN A 53 -6.68 20.51 -16.66
CA ASN A 53 -5.73 19.51 -17.12
C ASN A 53 -6.39 18.49 -18.06
N LEU A 54 -7.60 18.01 -17.72
CA LEU A 54 -8.33 17.05 -18.54
C LEU A 54 -8.81 17.64 -19.87
N GLN A 55 -9.11 18.94 -19.94
CA GLN A 55 -9.40 19.59 -21.22
C GLN A 55 -8.19 19.52 -22.17
N VAL A 56 -6.97 19.71 -21.66
CA VAL A 56 -5.75 19.56 -22.46
C VAL A 56 -5.55 18.11 -22.87
N VAL A 57 -5.64 17.17 -21.92
CA VAL A 57 -5.39 15.74 -22.15
C VAL A 57 -6.40 15.16 -23.15
N ARG A 58 -7.70 15.45 -23.00
CA ARG A 58 -8.74 14.99 -23.93
C ARG A 58 -8.51 15.47 -25.37
N ARG A 59 -8.10 16.75 -25.55
CA ARG A 59 -7.75 17.27 -26.88
C ARG A 59 -6.54 16.56 -27.50
N ARG A 60 -5.54 16.19 -26.68
CA ARG A 60 -4.32 15.51 -27.14
C ARG A 60 -4.54 14.04 -27.46
N LEU A 61 -5.28 13.32 -26.61
CA LEU A 61 -5.46 11.88 -26.73
C LEU A 61 -6.63 11.49 -27.63
N ASN A 62 -7.64 12.35 -27.77
CA ASN A 62 -8.82 12.15 -28.63
C ASN A 62 -9.47 10.76 -28.50
N ARG A 63 -9.59 10.27 -27.26
CA ARG A 63 -10.28 9.02 -26.91
C ARG A 63 -10.93 9.12 -25.53
N PRO A 64 -11.92 8.27 -25.22
CA PRO A 64 -12.46 8.12 -23.87
C PRO A 64 -11.36 7.77 -22.85
N LEU A 65 -11.49 8.30 -21.64
CA LEU A 65 -10.58 8.02 -20.52
C LEU A 65 -11.26 7.14 -19.47
N THR A 66 -10.52 6.17 -18.95
CA THR A 66 -10.95 5.45 -17.73
C THR A 66 -10.98 6.42 -16.54
N LEU A 67 -11.62 6.01 -15.43
CA LEU A 67 -11.64 6.86 -14.24
C LEU A 67 -10.23 7.12 -13.71
N SER A 68 -9.41 6.08 -13.66
CA SER A 68 -8.03 6.13 -13.22
C SER A 68 -7.18 7.09 -14.08
N GLU A 69 -7.39 7.08 -15.39
CA GLU A 69 -6.77 8.05 -16.30
C GLU A 69 -7.24 9.47 -16.03
N LYS A 70 -8.54 9.70 -15.78
CA LYS A 70 -9.04 11.04 -15.45
C LYS A 70 -8.39 11.60 -14.20
N VAL A 71 -8.27 10.79 -13.15
CA VAL A 71 -7.64 11.24 -11.90
C VAL A 71 -6.13 11.42 -12.10
N LEU A 72 -5.39 10.46 -12.66
CA LEU A 72 -3.94 10.61 -12.87
C LEU A 72 -3.61 11.78 -13.79
N TYR A 73 -4.25 11.86 -14.96
CA TYR A 73 -3.92 12.86 -15.96
C TYR A 73 -4.40 14.25 -15.55
N GLY A 74 -5.47 14.33 -14.75
CA GLY A 74 -5.88 15.54 -14.06
C GLY A 74 -4.85 16.08 -13.04
N HIS A 75 -3.89 15.26 -12.62
CA HIS A 75 -2.82 15.61 -11.69
C HIS A 75 -1.43 15.75 -12.33
N LEU A 76 -1.35 15.78 -13.66
CA LEU A 76 -0.09 16.05 -14.36
C LEU A 76 0.45 17.44 -13.99
N ASP A 77 1.76 17.51 -13.77
CA ASP A 77 2.48 18.77 -13.53
C ASP A 77 2.47 19.67 -14.78
N ASN A 78 2.63 19.07 -15.96
CA ASN A 78 2.54 19.75 -17.26
C ASN A 78 1.76 18.86 -18.26
N PRO A 79 0.42 19.01 -18.36
CA PRO A 79 -0.40 18.20 -19.25
C PRO A 79 -0.20 18.51 -20.74
N GLN A 80 0.46 19.61 -21.12
CA GLN A 80 0.73 19.96 -22.51
C GLN A 80 1.84 19.09 -23.10
N GLU A 81 2.90 18.85 -22.31
CA GLU A 81 4.12 18.18 -22.77
C GLU A 81 4.24 16.73 -22.29
N ALA A 82 3.45 16.32 -21.29
CA ALA A 82 3.51 14.97 -20.74
C ALA A 82 3.38 13.90 -21.82
N ASP A 83 4.31 12.96 -21.88
CA ASP A 83 4.20 11.73 -22.67
C ASP A 83 3.27 10.75 -21.94
N ILE A 84 2.17 10.37 -22.58
CA ILE A 84 1.11 9.55 -21.97
C ILE A 84 0.96 8.26 -22.78
N ARG A 85 1.70 7.23 -22.37
CA ARG A 85 1.64 5.89 -22.98
C ARG A 85 1.62 4.84 -21.88
N ARG A 86 0.49 4.15 -21.71
CA ARG A 86 0.30 3.09 -20.70
C ARG A 86 1.43 2.07 -20.79
N GLY A 87 1.99 1.69 -19.65
CA GLY A 87 3.10 0.73 -19.53
C GLY A 87 4.46 1.20 -20.02
N ALA A 88 4.59 2.43 -20.54
CA ALA A 88 5.82 2.90 -21.19
C ALA A 88 6.37 4.20 -20.59
N SER A 89 5.58 5.28 -20.55
CA SER A 89 6.07 6.60 -20.14
C SER A 89 6.11 6.77 -18.62
N TYR A 90 6.87 7.75 -18.13
CA TYR A 90 6.83 8.20 -16.73
C TYR A 90 6.02 9.50 -16.63
N LEU A 91 4.91 9.45 -15.89
CA LEU A 91 4.07 10.60 -15.58
C LEU A 91 4.72 11.41 -14.46
N LYS A 92 4.80 12.73 -14.63
CA LYS A 92 5.17 13.67 -13.57
C LYS A 92 3.90 14.24 -12.95
N LEU A 93 3.64 13.87 -11.70
CA LEU A 93 2.38 14.09 -11.02
C LEU A 93 2.54 15.03 -9.82
N ARG A 94 1.42 15.66 -9.44
CA ARG A 94 1.30 16.50 -8.24
C ARG A 94 0.27 15.92 -7.26
N PRO A 95 0.66 14.97 -6.39
CA PRO A 95 -0.23 14.48 -5.34
C PRO A 95 -0.72 15.61 -4.44
N ASP A 96 -1.97 15.51 -3.98
CA ASP A 96 -2.62 16.48 -3.10
C ASP A 96 -2.12 16.38 -1.66
N ARG A 97 -1.69 15.18 -1.24
CA ARG A 97 -1.25 14.93 0.13
C ARG A 97 -0.28 13.74 0.23
N VAL A 98 0.38 13.69 1.38
CA VAL A 98 1.26 12.59 1.79
C VAL A 98 0.77 12.01 3.13
N ALA A 99 0.87 10.69 3.30
CA ALA A 99 0.66 10.05 4.61
C ALA A 99 1.80 9.08 4.94
N CYS A 100 2.30 9.14 6.16
CA CYS A 100 3.37 8.27 6.63
C CYS A 100 2.94 7.52 7.88
N GLN A 101 3.34 6.26 8.03
CA GLN A 101 3.17 5.50 9.26
C GLN A 101 4.49 5.44 10.03
N ASP A 102 4.47 5.29 11.34
CA ASP A 102 5.63 5.47 12.24
C ASP A 102 6.85 4.58 11.95
N ALA A 103 6.68 3.38 11.42
CA ALA A 103 7.80 2.53 11.01
C ALA A 103 8.51 3.01 9.73
N THR A 104 7.86 3.78 8.85
CA THR A 104 8.50 4.36 7.64
C THR A 104 8.69 5.87 7.71
N ALA A 105 7.88 6.56 8.52
CA ALA A 105 7.97 8.00 8.77
C ALA A 105 9.31 8.38 9.38
N GLN A 106 9.90 7.52 10.22
CA GLN A 106 11.22 7.76 10.82
C GLN A 106 12.26 8.11 9.75
N MET A 107 12.41 7.21 8.77
CA MET A 107 13.41 7.37 7.71
C MET A 107 13.01 8.43 6.68
N ALA A 108 11.73 8.55 6.34
CA ALA A 108 11.24 9.59 5.44
C ALA A 108 11.51 11.00 6.01
N LEU A 109 11.25 11.22 7.30
CA LEU A 109 11.48 12.51 7.95
C LEU A 109 12.96 12.80 8.17
N LEU A 110 13.78 11.79 8.50
CA LEU A 110 15.24 11.95 8.53
C LEU A 110 15.79 12.38 7.17
N GLN A 111 15.30 11.80 6.07
CA GLN A 111 15.65 12.23 4.72
C GLN A 111 15.17 13.67 4.44
N PHE A 112 13.91 14.00 4.79
CA PHE A 112 13.37 15.36 4.62
C PHE A 112 14.19 16.42 5.38
N MET A 113 14.64 16.11 6.60
CA MET A 113 15.49 16.99 7.39
C MET A 113 16.79 17.37 6.66
N THR A 114 17.39 16.43 5.92
CA THR A 114 18.60 16.72 5.14
C THR A 114 18.34 17.61 3.92
N ALA A 115 17.08 17.72 3.47
CA ALA A 115 16.71 18.64 2.40
C ALA A 115 16.76 20.12 2.85
N GLY A 116 16.79 20.39 4.16
CA GLY A 116 16.91 21.75 4.71
C GLY A 116 15.70 22.65 4.42
N LEU A 117 14.52 22.08 4.17
CA LEU A 117 13.29 22.86 3.96
C LEU A 117 12.65 23.23 5.30
N PRO A 118 12.03 24.42 5.41
CA PRO A 118 11.38 24.85 6.64
C PRO A 118 10.04 24.13 6.89
N GLU A 119 9.38 23.64 5.85
CA GLU A 119 8.08 22.97 5.93
C GLU A 119 7.80 22.08 4.72
N VAL A 120 6.83 21.18 4.87
CA VAL A 120 6.29 20.36 3.78
C VAL A 120 5.41 21.19 2.84
N ALA A 121 5.47 20.89 1.54
CA ALA A 121 4.76 21.63 0.50
C ALA A 121 3.26 21.27 0.38
N VAL A 122 2.89 20.05 0.75
CA VAL A 122 1.51 19.55 0.71
C VAL A 122 1.09 19.03 2.08
N PRO A 123 -0.23 19.02 2.40
CA PRO A 123 -0.73 18.38 3.62
C PRO A 123 -0.12 17.01 3.83
N THR A 124 0.52 16.83 4.99
CA THR A 124 1.22 15.60 5.35
C THR A 124 0.81 15.16 6.74
N THR A 125 0.67 13.86 6.95
CA THR A 125 0.32 13.29 8.26
C THR A 125 1.21 12.11 8.62
N VAL A 126 1.57 12.00 9.89
CA VAL A 126 2.23 10.83 10.49
C VAL A 126 1.25 10.09 11.40
N HIS A 127 1.23 8.76 11.32
CA HIS A 127 0.33 7.88 12.06
C HIS A 127 1.14 6.87 12.88
N CYS A 128 0.85 6.74 14.18
CA CYS A 128 1.58 5.83 15.10
C CYS A 128 0.82 4.52 15.36
N ASP A 129 1.04 3.53 14.51
CA ASP A 129 0.27 2.28 14.46
C ASP A 129 1.12 1.00 14.30
N HIS A 130 2.40 1.08 13.94
CA HIS A 130 3.25 -0.10 13.71
C HIS A 130 4.14 -0.48 14.89
N LEU A 131 4.24 0.36 15.93
CA LEU A 131 5.11 0.12 17.10
C LEU A 131 4.35 -0.32 18.36
N ILE A 132 3.10 -0.74 18.22
CA ILE A 132 2.26 -1.25 19.31
C ILE A 132 2.13 -2.77 19.19
N GLU A 133 2.87 -3.48 20.03
CA GLU A 133 2.85 -4.94 20.13
C GLU A 133 1.57 -5.43 20.83
N ALA A 134 0.90 -6.44 20.27
CA ALA A 134 -0.21 -7.11 20.94
C ALA A 134 0.32 -8.15 21.93
N GLN A 135 -0.20 -8.15 23.16
CA GLN A 135 0.17 -9.13 24.19
C GLN A 135 -1.02 -9.46 25.12
N ILE A 136 -1.53 -8.45 25.84
CA ILE A 136 -2.51 -8.65 26.93
C ILE A 136 -3.76 -7.77 26.83
N GLY A 137 -3.92 -7.00 25.75
CA GLY A 137 -5.13 -6.21 25.47
C GLY A 137 -4.86 -4.72 25.33
N GLY A 138 -5.78 -4.02 24.65
CA GLY A 138 -5.52 -2.71 24.06
C GLY A 138 -4.92 -1.65 24.99
N THR A 139 -5.53 -1.40 26.16
CA THR A 139 -5.08 -0.35 27.08
C THR A 139 -3.67 -0.60 27.62
N LYS A 140 -3.37 -1.84 28.01
CA LYS A 140 -2.08 -2.20 28.60
C LYS A 140 -0.97 -2.24 27.54
N ASP A 141 -1.30 -2.78 26.38
CA ASP A 141 -0.38 -2.85 25.24
C ASP A 141 -0.02 -1.44 24.72
N LEU A 142 -1.00 -0.53 24.65
CA LEU A 142 -0.76 0.86 24.30
C LEU A 142 0.14 1.57 25.33
N ALA A 143 -0.13 1.41 26.63
CA ALA A 143 0.69 2.00 27.69
C ALA A 143 2.14 1.50 27.64
N ARG A 144 2.35 0.19 27.41
CA ARG A 144 3.68 -0.40 27.17
C ARG A 144 4.34 0.26 25.96
N ALA A 145 3.64 0.32 24.83
CA ALA A 145 4.19 0.87 23.60
C ALA A 145 4.61 2.34 23.74
N VAL A 146 3.81 3.18 24.42
CA VAL A 146 4.15 4.58 24.70
C VAL A 146 5.42 4.69 25.54
N ALA A 147 5.58 3.85 26.57
CA ALA A 147 6.79 3.83 27.39
C ALA A 147 8.02 3.34 26.60
N THR A 148 7.89 2.20 25.90
CA THR A 148 8.98 1.55 25.17
C THR A 148 9.46 2.34 23.94
N ASN A 149 8.56 3.06 23.27
CA ASN A 149 8.87 3.78 22.03
C ASN A 149 8.86 5.30 22.21
N LYS A 150 8.93 5.80 23.45
CA LYS A 150 8.86 7.22 23.78
C LYS A 150 9.80 8.07 22.92
N GLU A 151 11.05 7.64 22.78
CA GLU A 151 12.06 8.35 21.97
C GLU A 151 11.62 8.54 20.51
N VAL A 152 11.10 7.48 19.88
CA VAL A 152 10.64 7.53 18.49
C VAL A 152 9.39 8.40 18.36
N TYR A 153 8.45 8.27 19.30
CA TYR A 153 7.24 9.10 19.28
C TYR A 153 7.54 10.58 19.53
N ASP A 154 8.46 10.90 20.43
CA ASP A 154 8.93 12.28 20.66
C ASP A 154 9.62 12.85 19.42
N PHE A 155 10.45 12.06 18.74
CA PHE A 155 11.04 12.43 17.45
C PHE A 155 9.96 12.75 16.41
N LEU A 156 9.03 11.82 16.17
CA LEU A 156 7.99 11.99 15.16
C LEU A 156 7.08 13.18 15.48
N ALA A 157 6.70 13.37 16.75
CA ALA A 157 5.87 14.48 17.18
C ALA A 157 6.59 15.83 17.03
N SER A 158 7.84 15.94 17.49
CA SER A 158 8.63 17.18 17.40
C SER A 158 9.01 17.52 15.95
N CYS A 159 9.37 16.52 15.15
CA CYS A 159 9.63 16.68 13.72
C CYS A 159 8.37 17.12 12.98
N SER A 160 7.22 16.50 13.29
CA SER A 160 5.96 16.87 12.66
C SER A 160 5.56 18.30 13.00
N ALA A 161 5.68 18.69 14.28
CA ALA A 161 5.43 20.05 14.72
C ALA A 161 6.34 21.07 13.99
N LYS A 162 7.64 20.78 13.87
CA LYS A 162 8.59 21.68 13.20
C LYS A 162 8.27 21.90 11.72
N TYR A 163 7.93 20.84 10.99
CA TYR A 163 7.79 20.90 9.53
C TYR A 163 6.35 21.07 9.03
N GLY A 164 5.38 21.35 9.92
CA GLY A 164 3.99 21.60 9.54
C GLY A 164 3.20 20.35 9.17
N ILE A 165 3.51 19.23 9.82
CA ILE A 165 2.91 17.91 9.57
C ILE A 165 1.91 17.59 10.68
N GLY A 166 0.76 17.04 10.32
CA GLY A 166 -0.22 16.56 11.29
C GLY A 166 0.25 15.26 11.95
N PHE A 167 0.10 15.13 13.27
CA PHE A 167 0.58 13.97 14.01
C PHE A 167 -0.57 13.23 14.71
N TRP A 168 -0.81 11.98 14.32
CA TRP A 168 -1.75 11.08 14.99
C TRP A 168 -1.00 10.24 16.02
N ARG A 169 -1.36 10.44 17.28
CA ARG A 169 -0.69 9.82 18.44
C ARG A 169 -0.87 8.30 18.47
N PRO A 170 -0.01 7.56 19.19
CA PRO A 170 -0.19 6.13 19.42
C PRO A 170 -1.59 5.83 19.96
N GLY A 171 -2.26 4.82 19.39
CA GLY A 171 -3.63 4.44 19.76
C GLY A 171 -4.74 5.17 19.01
N SER A 172 -4.40 6.16 18.18
CA SER A 172 -5.35 6.85 17.27
C SER A 172 -6.05 5.91 16.29
N GLY A 173 -5.30 4.95 15.74
CA GLY A 173 -5.78 4.08 14.68
C GLY A 173 -4.73 3.78 13.63
N ILE A 174 -5.06 2.81 12.79
CA ILE A 174 -4.26 2.38 11.66
C ILE A 174 -4.40 3.42 10.55
N ILE A 175 -3.26 3.78 9.93
CA ILE A 175 -3.11 4.84 8.93
C ILE A 175 -4.24 4.85 7.89
N HIS A 176 -4.58 3.70 7.32
CA HIS A 176 -5.57 3.59 6.23
C HIS A 176 -6.99 3.85 6.68
N GLN A 177 -7.34 3.44 7.91
CA GLN A 177 -8.65 3.69 8.48
C GLN A 177 -8.80 5.19 8.79
N ILE A 178 -7.79 5.80 9.40
CA ILE A 178 -7.78 7.25 9.67
C ILE A 178 -7.85 8.03 8.35
N ILE A 179 -7.14 7.61 7.31
CA ILE A 179 -7.23 8.20 5.96
C ILE A 179 -8.64 8.10 5.41
N PHE A 180 -9.26 6.93 5.47
CA PHE A 180 -10.60 6.71 4.95
C PHE A 180 -11.63 7.61 5.68
N GLU A 181 -11.51 7.72 7.00
CA GLU A 181 -12.39 8.50 7.87
C GLU A 181 -12.24 10.03 7.72
N ASN A 182 -11.02 10.51 7.43
CA ASN A 182 -10.70 11.94 7.55
C ASN A 182 -10.19 12.60 6.26
N TYR A 183 -9.49 11.87 5.39
CA TYR A 183 -8.60 12.45 4.38
C TYR A 183 -8.89 12.04 2.94
N ALA A 184 -9.48 10.86 2.73
CA ALA A 184 -9.82 10.38 1.39
C ALA A 184 -11.06 11.09 0.84
N PHE A 185 -11.01 11.48 -0.43
CA PHE A 185 -12.15 12.08 -1.13
C PHE A 185 -12.13 11.74 -2.63
N PRO A 186 -13.30 11.77 -3.31
CA PRO A 186 -13.38 11.43 -4.73
C PRO A 186 -12.53 12.33 -5.61
N GLY A 187 -11.74 11.71 -6.50
CA GLY A 187 -10.91 12.41 -7.48
C GLY A 187 -9.60 12.99 -6.95
N GLY A 188 -9.27 12.79 -5.67
CA GLY A 188 -7.96 13.16 -5.14
C GLY A 188 -6.84 12.22 -5.57
N LEU A 189 -5.59 12.69 -5.48
CA LEU A 189 -4.38 11.89 -5.62
C LEU A 189 -3.55 11.95 -4.33
N MET A 190 -3.20 10.80 -3.75
CA MET A 190 -2.26 10.75 -2.63
C MET A 190 -1.21 9.67 -2.80
N ILE A 191 -0.10 9.89 -2.09
CA ILE A 191 0.90 8.86 -1.85
C ILE A 191 1.02 8.58 -0.36
N GLY A 192 1.29 7.33 -0.01
CA GLY A 192 1.49 6.91 1.37
C GLY A 192 2.70 6.00 1.50
N THR A 193 3.47 6.13 2.58
CA THR A 193 4.65 5.27 2.80
C THR A 193 4.28 3.86 3.28
N ASP A 194 3.22 3.30 2.72
CA ASP A 194 2.65 2.00 3.05
C ASP A 194 2.00 1.34 1.83
N SER A 195 2.13 0.01 1.70
CA SER A 195 1.60 -0.73 0.54
C SER A 195 0.08 -0.73 0.45
N HIS A 196 -0.63 -0.64 1.57
CA HIS A 196 -2.10 -0.73 1.63
C HIS A 196 -2.81 0.62 1.52
N THR A 197 -2.04 1.67 1.19
CA THR A 197 -2.56 3.00 0.81
C THR A 197 -3.69 2.98 -0.23
N PRO A 198 -3.74 2.02 -1.19
CA PRO A 198 -4.89 1.84 -2.09
C PRO A 198 -6.26 1.73 -1.42
N ASN A 199 -6.35 1.47 -0.11
CA ASN A 199 -7.61 1.48 0.65
C ASN A 199 -8.49 2.73 0.37
N ALA A 200 -7.89 3.91 0.19
CA ALA A 200 -8.62 5.14 -0.11
C ALA A 200 -9.33 5.14 -1.49
N GLY A 201 -9.01 4.19 -2.37
CA GLY A 201 -9.72 3.94 -3.63
C GLY A 201 -11.19 3.58 -3.45
N GLY A 202 -11.58 3.08 -2.27
CA GLY A 202 -12.99 2.87 -1.90
C GLY A 202 -13.79 4.17 -1.72
N LEU A 203 -13.12 5.33 -1.67
CA LEU A 203 -13.73 6.67 -1.73
C LEU A 203 -13.37 7.42 -3.03
N GLY A 204 -13.05 6.68 -4.09
CA GLY A 204 -12.80 7.24 -5.43
C GLY A 204 -11.52 8.06 -5.54
N MET A 205 -10.58 7.88 -4.62
CA MET A 205 -9.27 8.54 -4.62
C MET A 205 -8.22 7.63 -5.26
N ILE A 206 -7.31 8.17 -6.07
CA ILE A 206 -6.08 7.43 -6.40
C ILE A 206 -5.11 7.55 -5.24
N ALA A 207 -4.75 6.42 -4.65
CA ALA A 207 -3.88 6.37 -3.48
C ALA A 207 -2.81 5.30 -3.67
N VAL A 208 -1.55 5.71 -3.76
CA VAL A 208 -0.45 4.82 -4.18
C VAL A 208 0.57 4.64 -3.05
N GLY A 209 0.92 3.38 -2.75
CA GLY A 209 1.99 3.06 -1.81
C GLY A 209 3.36 3.37 -2.39
N VAL A 210 4.24 4.02 -1.63
CA VAL A 210 5.59 4.43 -2.06
C VAL A 210 6.63 4.25 -0.95
N GLY A 211 7.91 4.39 -1.27
CA GLY A 211 8.97 4.51 -0.27
C GLY A 211 9.05 5.93 0.32
N GLY A 212 9.83 6.10 1.40
CA GLY A 212 9.98 7.40 2.06
C GLY A 212 10.59 8.47 1.15
N ALA A 213 11.56 8.11 0.30
CA ALA A 213 12.16 9.06 -0.64
C ALA A 213 11.16 9.68 -1.65
N ASP A 214 10.16 8.92 -2.13
CA ASP A 214 9.09 9.46 -2.98
C ASP A 214 8.16 10.41 -2.19
N ALA A 215 7.87 10.08 -0.93
CA ALA A 215 7.15 10.99 -0.05
C ALA A 215 7.93 12.30 0.15
N VAL A 216 9.27 12.23 0.28
CA VAL A 216 10.15 13.40 0.40
C VAL A 216 10.10 14.28 -0.85
N ASP A 217 10.06 13.72 -2.06
CA ASP A 217 9.90 14.52 -3.29
C ASP A 217 8.66 15.42 -3.21
N VAL A 218 7.49 14.84 -2.88
CA VAL A 218 6.23 15.58 -2.83
C VAL A 218 6.23 16.56 -1.65
N MET A 219 6.72 16.16 -0.48
CA MET A 219 6.93 17.05 0.66
C MET A 219 7.86 18.22 0.29
N ALA A 220 8.81 18.02 -0.63
CA ALA A 220 9.76 19.03 -1.10
C ALA A 220 9.28 19.83 -2.34
N ASN A 221 8.02 19.68 -2.73
CA ASN A 221 7.43 20.32 -3.92
C ASN A 221 8.07 19.89 -5.25
N LEU A 222 8.61 18.67 -5.34
CA LEU A 222 9.05 18.08 -6.59
C LEU A 222 7.91 17.26 -7.22
N PRO A 223 7.81 17.22 -8.57
CA PRO A 223 6.89 16.29 -9.23
C PRO A 223 7.23 14.85 -8.88
N TRP A 224 6.23 14.06 -8.52
CA TRP A 224 6.39 12.63 -8.30
C TRP A 224 6.32 11.88 -9.62
N GLU A 225 7.26 10.97 -9.86
CA GLU A 225 7.29 10.16 -11.07
C GLU A 225 6.58 8.82 -10.87
N LEU A 226 5.61 8.52 -11.74
CA LEU A 226 4.92 7.24 -11.78
C LEU A 226 4.96 6.69 -13.20
N LYS A 227 5.43 5.44 -13.38
CA LYS A 227 5.30 4.75 -14.66
C LYS A 227 3.81 4.66 -15.02
N CYS A 228 3.43 5.20 -16.18
CA CYS A 228 2.05 5.32 -16.63
C CYS A 228 1.36 3.95 -16.56
N PRO A 229 0.38 3.73 -15.66
CA PRO A 229 -0.16 2.40 -15.45
C PRO A 229 -0.98 1.91 -16.65
N LYS A 230 -1.03 0.59 -16.83
CA LYS A 230 -2.15 -0.06 -17.53
C LYS A 230 -3.42 0.00 -16.67
N VAL A 231 -4.58 -0.36 -17.22
CA VAL A 231 -5.83 -0.43 -16.48
C VAL A 231 -6.50 -1.79 -16.65
N ILE A 232 -6.70 -2.50 -15.54
CA ILE A 232 -7.47 -3.74 -15.49
C ILE A 232 -8.89 -3.39 -15.06
N GLY A 233 -9.88 -3.65 -15.90
CA GLY A 233 -11.27 -3.46 -15.57
C GLY A 233 -11.85 -4.68 -14.87
N VAL A 234 -12.46 -4.51 -13.70
CA VAL A 234 -13.22 -5.56 -13.01
C VAL A 234 -14.70 -5.19 -13.02
N LYS A 235 -15.45 -5.81 -13.91
CA LYS A 235 -16.89 -5.61 -14.04
C LYS A 235 -17.64 -6.44 -13.00
N LEU A 236 -18.33 -5.77 -12.09
CA LEU A 236 -19.18 -6.38 -11.08
C LEU A 236 -20.63 -6.37 -11.54
N THR A 237 -21.27 -7.54 -11.52
CA THR A 237 -22.72 -7.70 -11.79
C THR A 237 -23.41 -8.39 -10.62
N GLY A 238 -24.74 -8.31 -10.54
CA GLY A 238 -25.49 -8.91 -9.43
C GLY A 238 -25.32 -8.14 -8.12
N LYS A 239 -25.53 -8.79 -6.99
CA LYS A 239 -25.40 -8.21 -5.65
C LYS A 239 -24.84 -9.24 -4.66
N ILE A 240 -24.04 -8.79 -3.71
CA ILE A 240 -23.62 -9.64 -2.58
C ILE A 240 -24.82 -10.01 -1.70
N SER A 241 -24.82 -11.23 -1.15
CA SER A 241 -25.88 -11.72 -0.25
C SER A 241 -25.38 -12.81 0.69
N GLY A 242 -26.05 -12.95 1.84
CA GLY A 242 -25.76 -13.97 2.84
C GLY A 242 -24.36 -13.82 3.45
N TRP A 243 -23.57 -14.89 3.40
CA TRP A 243 -22.20 -14.96 3.93
C TRP A 243 -21.16 -14.30 3.02
N THR A 244 -21.48 -14.06 1.75
CA THR A 244 -20.57 -13.38 0.83
C THR A 244 -20.46 -11.91 1.21
N SER A 245 -19.23 -11.43 1.30
CA SER A 245 -18.84 -10.09 1.73
C SER A 245 -17.96 -9.41 0.67
N PRO A 246 -17.70 -8.09 0.79
CA PRO A 246 -16.75 -7.41 -0.11
C PRO A 246 -15.36 -8.06 -0.13
N LYS A 247 -14.92 -8.67 0.98
CA LYS A 247 -13.63 -9.37 1.05
C LYS A 247 -13.52 -10.50 0.03
N ASP A 248 -14.61 -11.21 -0.24
CA ASP A 248 -14.60 -12.36 -1.15
C ASP A 248 -14.37 -11.94 -2.61
N VAL A 249 -14.75 -10.71 -2.98
CA VAL A 249 -14.50 -10.16 -4.31
C VAL A 249 -12.99 -10.08 -4.55
N ILE A 250 -12.24 -9.49 -3.63
CA ILE A 250 -10.79 -9.35 -3.78
C ILE A 250 -10.04 -10.66 -3.56
N LEU A 251 -10.52 -11.55 -2.69
CA LEU A 251 -9.96 -12.90 -2.58
C LEU A 251 -10.10 -13.69 -3.89
N LYS A 252 -11.24 -13.56 -4.57
CA LYS A 252 -11.46 -14.15 -5.90
C LYS A 252 -10.58 -13.50 -6.97
N VAL A 253 -10.51 -12.17 -7.02
CA VAL A 253 -9.64 -11.44 -7.97
C VAL A 253 -8.18 -11.82 -7.76
N ALA A 254 -7.72 -11.96 -6.51
CA ALA A 254 -6.36 -12.41 -6.20
C ALA A 254 -6.09 -13.82 -6.74
N GLY A 255 -7.06 -14.74 -6.62
CA GLY A 255 -6.96 -16.07 -7.23
C GLY A 255 -6.92 -16.07 -8.77
N ILE A 256 -7.58 -15.10 -9.42
CA ILE A 256 -7.58 -14.95 -10.89
C ILE A 256 -6.24 -14.36 -11.37
N LEU A 257 -5.81 -13.25 -10.76
CA LEU A 257 -4.66 -12.48 -11.22
C LEU A 257 -3.33 -12.98 -10.66
N THR A 258 -3.33 -13.75 -9.57
CA THR A 258 -2.15 -14.12 -8.80
C THR A 258 -1.43 -12.91 -8.19
N VAL A 259 -0.39 -13.14 -7.39
CA VAL A 259 0.45 -12.06 -6.81
C VAL A 259 1.18 -11.20 -7.85
N LYS A 260 1.15 -11.57 -9.14
CA LYS A 260 1.86 -10.86 -10.23
C LYS A 260 0.95 -10.11 -11.19
N GLY A 261 -0.32 -10.50 -11.34
CA GLY A 261 -1.17 -10.06 -12.45
C GLY A 261 -1.52 -8.58 -12.45
N GLY A 262 -1.49 -7.91 -11.30
CA GLY A 262 -1.73 -6.47 -11.18
C GLY A 262 -0.50 -5.59 -11.45
N THR A 263 0.70 -6.17 -11.61
CA THR A 263 1.96 -5.41 -11.66
C THR A 263 1.96 -4.35 -12.77
N GLY A 264 2.11 -3.09 -12.39
CA GLY A 264 2.16 -1.97 -13.35
C GLY A 264 0.79 -1.55 -13.90
N ALA A 265 -0.31 -2.04 -13.32
CA ALA A 265 -1.67 -1.65 -13.64
C ALA A 265 -2.39 -1.00 -12.45
N ILE A 266 -3.47 -0.26 -12.73
CA ILE A 266 -4.50 0.10 -11.76
C ILE A 266 -5.70 -0.82 -11.97
N VAL A 267 -6.27 -1.35 -10.89
CA VAL A 267 -7.52 -2.12 -10.96
C VAL A 267 -8.71 -1.19 -10.76
N GLU A 268 -9.53 -1.07 -11.79
CA GLU A 268 -10.69 -0.19 -11.81
C GLU A 268 -11.98 -1.03 -11.80
N TYR A 269 -12.76 -0.87 -10.74
CA TYR A 269 -14.01 -1.61 -10.56
C TYR A 269 -15.17 -0.83 -11.15
N PHE A 270 -16.05 -1.49 -11.91
CA PHE A 270 -17.21 -0.86 -12.54
C PHE A 270 -18.38 -1.83 -12.70
N GLY A 271 -19.49 -1.36 -13.25
CA GLY A 271 -20.69 -2.18 -13.49
C GLY A 271 -21.75 -2.08 -12.38
N PRO A 272 -22.95 -2.64 -12.62
CA PRO A 272 -24.11 -2.43 -11.75
C PRO A 272 -23.94 -3.00 -10.34
N GLY A 273 -23.08 -4.01 -10.16
CA GLY A 273 -22.83 -4.62 -8.86
C GLY A 273 -22.10 -3.70 -7.88
N VAL A 274 -21.45 -2.64 -8.35
CA VAL A 274 -20.76 -1.65 -7.50
C VAL A 274 -21.71 -1.02 -6.48
N GLU A 275 -22.95 -0.71 -6.86
CA GLU A 275 -23.94 -0.07 -5.96
C GLU A 275 -24.40 -0.99 -4.81
N SER A 276 -24.10 -2.29 -4.88
CA SER A 276 -24.37 -3.25 -3.82
C SER A 276 -23.32 -3.26 -2.70
N LEU A 277 -22.17 -2.61 -2.90
CA LEU A 277 -21.06 -2.56 -1.96
C LEU A 277 -21.09 -1.28 -1.14
N SER A 278 -20.82 -1.36 0.16
CA SER A 278 -20.61 -0.21 1.02
C SER A 278 -19.32 0.53 0.66
N ALA A 279 -19.17 1.79 1.12
CA ALA A 279 -17.92 2.53 0.94
C ALA A 279 -16.72 1.79 1.57
N THR A 280 -16.88 1.33 2.82
CA THR A 280 -15.83 0.59 3.53
C THR A 280 -15.53 -0.76 2.89
N GLY A 281 -16.54 -1.45 2.35
CA GLY A 281 -16.37 -2.67 1.57
C GLY A 281 -15.60 -2.45 0.27
N MET A 282 -15.86 -1.35 -0.45
CA MET A 282 -15.02 -0.93 -1.57
C MET A 282 -13.58 -0.65 -1.13
N GLY A 283 -13.39 -0.06 0.07
CA GLY A 283 -12.09 0.12 0.70
C GLY A 283 -11.35 -1.20 0.95
N THR A 284 -12.03 -2.21 1.50
CA THR A 284 -11.50 -3.58 1.68
C THR A 284 -10.98 -4.16 0.37
N ILE A 285 -11.75 -4.03 -0.71
CA ILE A 285 -11.38 -4.56 -2.02
C ILE A 285 -10.14 -3.83 -2.56
N CYS A 286 -10.11 -2.49 -2.48
CA CYS A 286 -8.97 -1.73 -2.96
C CYS A 286 -7.71 -1.97 -2.13
N ASN A 287 -7.83 -2.11 -0.81
CA ASN A 287 -6.75 -2.39 0.13
C ASN A 287 -5.96 -3.63 -0.31
N MET A 288 -6.65 -4.76 -0.50
CA MET A 288 -6.02 -6.03 -0.83
C MET A 288 -5.66 -6.16 -2.33
N GLY A 289 -5.95 -5.15 -3.14
CA GLY A 289 -5.35 -5.00 -4.48
C GLY A 289 -3.82 -4.86 -4.43
N ALA A 290 -3.26 -4.48 -3.28
CA ALA A 290 -1.81 -4.47 -3.09
C ALA A 290 -1.18 -5.87 -3.23
N GLU A 291 -1.91 -6.92 -2.84
CA GLU A 291 -1.41 -8.30 -2.84
C GLU A 291 -1.27 -8.92 -4.24
N ILE A 292 -1.90 -8.34 -5.26
CA ILE A 292 -1.72 -8.73 -6.68
C ILE A 292 -0.67 -7.87 -7.39
N GLY A 293 0.02 -6.98 -6.67
CA GLY A 293 1.03 -6.08 -7.22
C GLY A 293 0.48 -4.85 -7.93
N ALA A 294 -0.83 -4.56 -7.80
CA ALA A 294 -1.44 -3.38 -8.41
C ALA A 294 -0.78 -2.08 -7.93
N THR A 295 -0.67 -1.10 -8.82
CA THR A 295 -0.21 0.25 -8.49
C THR A 295 -1.15 0.90 -7.47
N THR A 296 -2.45 0.75 -7.73
CA THR A 296 -3.56 1.02 -6.80
C THR A 296 -4.82 0.36 -7.36
N SER A 297 -5.92 0.51 -6.64
CA SER A 297 -7.25 0.07 -7.04
C SER A 297 -8.26 1.18 -6.75
N MET A 298 -9.33 1.30 -7.53
CA MET A 298 -10.34 2.32 -7.28
C MET A 298 -11.76 1.98 -7.76
N PHE A 299 -12.74 2.64 -7.14
CA PHE A 299 -14.15 2.62 -7.53
C PHE A 299 -14.63 4.01 -7.99
N PRO A 300 -15.64 4.08 -8.87
CA PRO A 300 -16.27 5.33 -9.27
C PRO A 300 -17.10 5.97 -8.18
N TYR A 301 -17.17 7.30 -8.18
CA TYR A 301 -17.94 8.05 -7.19
C TYR A 301 -19.44 7.72 -7.25
N ASN A 302 -19.97 7.19 -6.15
CA ASN A 302 -21.36 6.75 -6.05
C ASN A 302 -22.03 7.22 -4.76
N ARG A 303 -23.31 6.86 -4.60
CA ARG A 303 -24.12 7.25 -3.43
C ARG A 303 -23.54 6.72 -2.12
N ARG A 304 -22.97 5.50 -2.12
CA ARG A 304 -22.39 4.86 -0.93
C ARG A 304 -21.22 5.67 -0.37
N MET A 305 -20.38 6.19 -1.26
CA MET A 305 -19.30 7.12 -0.87
C MET A 305 -19.87 8.43 -0.30
N ALA A 306 -20.94 8.98 -0.89
CA ALA A 306 -21.60 10.18 -0.39
C ALA A 306 -22.20 9.97 1.02
N ASP A 307 -22.87 8.84 1.24
CA ASP A 307 -23.45 8.47 2.54
C ASP A 307 -22.36 8.33 3.61
N TYR A 308 -21.22 7.72 3.28
CA TYR A 308 -20.06 7.62 4.17
C TYR A 308 -19.43 8.99 4.48
N LEU A 309 -19.23 9.84 3.46
CA LEU A 309 -18.74 11.22 3.66
C LEU A 309 -19.68 12.00 4.57
N ASN A 310 -21.00 11.85 4.42
CA ASN A 310 -21.99 12.48 5.29
C ASN A 310 -21.86 11.98 6.74
N ALA A 311 -21.78 10.66 6.95
CA ALA A 311 -21.65 10.05 8.28
C ALA A 311 -20.36 10.47 9.00
N THR A 312 -19.29 10.72 8.25
CA THR A 312 -17.99 11.21 8.76
C THR A 312 -17.87 12.73 8.77
N LYS A 313 -19.01 13.44 8.72
CA LYS A 313 -19.09 14.92 8.82
C LYS A 313 -18.33 15.66 7.70
N ARG A 314 -18.36 15.13 6.48
CA ARG A 314 -17.74 15.67 5.26
C ARG A 314 -18.77 15.89 4.15
N SER A 315 -19.99 16.29 4.51
CA SER A 315 -21.10 16.49 3.55
C SER A 315 -20.86 17.59 2.52
N ASN A 316 -20.03 18.58 2.85
CA ASN A 316 -19.54 19.59 1.92
C ASN A 316 -18.70 18.97 0.78
N ILE A 317 -17.88 17.97 1.07
CA ILE A 317 -17.09 17.24 0.07
C ILE A 317 -18.02 16.44 -0.85
N ALA A 318 -19.00 15.72 -0.29
CA ALA A 318 -19.98 14.98 -1.08
C ALA A 318 -20.74 15.90 -2.07
N LYS A 319 -21.28 17.03 -1.58
CA LYS A 319 -21.97 18.01 -2.44
C LYS A 319 -21.08 18.60 -3.53
N TYR A 320 -19.79 18.77 -3.26
CA TYR A 320 -18.85 19.29 -4.25
C TYR A 320 -18.47 18.23 -5.29
N ALA A 321 -18.31 16.97 -4.86
CA ALA A 321 -18.11 15.83 -5.76
C ALA A 321 -19.31 15.61 -6.69
N ASP A 322 -20.55 15.78 -6.19
CA ASP A 322 -21.76 15.73 -7.03
C ASP A 322 -21.72 16.73 -8.19
N GLN A 323 -21.20 17.95 -7.97
CA GLN A 323 -21.03 18.96 -9.01
C GLN A 323 -19.95 18.61 -10.04
N PHE A 324 -19.04 17.69 -9.71
CA PHE A 324 -17.91 17.28 -10.55
C PHE A 324 -18.03 15.82 -11.04
N LYS A 325 -19.20 15.20 -10.86
CA LYS A 325 -19.41 13.76 -11.07
C LYS A 325 -19.03 13.26 -12.46
N HIS A 326 -19.13 14.08 -13.50
CA HIS A 326 -18.74 13.72 -14.89
C HIS A 326 -17.26 13.34 -15.03
N ASN A 327 -16.39 13.85 -14.16
CA ASN A 327 -14.97 13.49 -14.11
C ASN A 327 -14.63 12.49 -13.00
N LEU A 328 -15.62 12.05 -12.21
CA LEU A 328 -15.47 11.06 -11.14
C LEU A 328 -16.06 9.68 -11.51
N GLN A 329 -16.27 9.48 -12.81
CA GLN A 329 -16.75 8.26 -13.48
C GLN A 329 -15.85 8.00 -14.69
N SER A 330 -15.78 6.78 -15.21
CA SER A 330 -15.14 6.53 -16.51
C SER A 330 -15.94 7.19 -17.64
N ASP A 331 -15.28 7.55 -18.74
CA ASP A 331 -15.99 7.96 -19.97
C ASP A 331 -16.68 6.74 -20.60
N GLU A 332 -17.80 6.97 -21.29
CA GLU A 332 -18.44 5.93 -22.09
C GLU A 332 -17.48 5.43 -23.17
N GLY A 333 -17.35 4.10 -23.30
CA GLY A 333 -16.41 3.48 -24.24
C GLY A 333 -14.94 3.53 -23.81
N ALA A 334 -14.63 3.86 -22.56
CA ALA A 334 -13.27 3.77 -22.03
C ALA A 334 -12.71 2.34 -22.16
N GLU A 335 -11.49 2.25 -22.67
CA GLU A 335 -10.81 0.98 -22.93
C GLU A 335 -9.95 0.54 -21.74
N TYR A 336 -10.08 -0.73 -21.38
CA TYR A 336 -9.28 -1.40 -20.37
C TYR A 336 -8.29 -2.35 -21.06
N ASP A 337 -7.05 -2.40 -20.57
CA ASP A 337 -6.00 -3.28 -21.13
C ASP A 337 -6.30 -4.76 -20.87
N GLU A 338 -7.06 -5.05 -19.80
CA GLU A 338 -7.55 -6.38 -19.44
C GLU A 338 -8.93 -6.25 -18.80
N MET A 339 -9.75 -7.29 -18.92
CA MET A 339 -11.12 -7.32 -18.42
C MET A 339 -11.40 -8.60 -17.62
N ILE A 340 -11.93 -8.44 -16.41
CA ILE A 340 -12.43 -9.53 -15.56
C ILE A 340 -13.89 -9.24 -15.25
N GLU A 341 -14.74 -10.26 -15.27
CA GLU A 341 -16.14 -10.16 -14.88
C GLU A 341 -16.42 -11.04 -13.66
N ILE A 342 -17.08 -10.49 -12.65
CA ILE A 342 -17.49 -11.20 -11.44
C ILE A 342 -18.98 -11.01 -11.23
N ASN A 343 -19.71 -12.12 -11.25
CA ASN A 343 -21.11 -12.16 -10.85
C ASN A 343 -21.23 -12.35 -9.33
N LEU A 344 -21.61 -11.28 -8.63
CA LEU A 344 -21.75 -11.25 -7.18
C LEU A 344 -22.87 -12.18 -6.66
N ASN A 345 -23.84 -12.55 -7.51
CA ASN A 345 -24.89 -13.52 -7.13
C ASN A 345 -24.35 -14.95 -7.02
N GLU A 346 -23.27 -15.27 -7.75
CA GLU A 346 -22.65 -16.60 -7.80
C GLU A 346 -21.39 -16.67 -6.95
N LEU A 347 -20.85 -15.52 -6.53
CA LEU A 347 -19.71 -15.45 -5.64
C LEU A 347 -20.11 -16.00 -4.26
N GLU A 348 -19.43 -17.06 -3.85
CA GLU A 348 -19.53 -17.61 -2.49
C GLU A 348 -18.35 -17.15 -1.61
N PRO A 349 -18.40 -17.33 -0.27
CA PRO A 349 -17.29 -17.00 0.60
C PRO A 349 -15.99 -17.71 0.22
N HIS A 350 -14.85 -17.04 0.40
CA HIS A 350 -13.51 -17.53 0.03
C HIS A 350 -12.54 -17.48 1.21
N ILE A 351 -11.56 -18.39 1.16
CA ILE A 351 -10.43 -18.43 2.08
C ILE A 351 -9.15 -18.61 1.25
N ASN A 352 -8.19 -17.72 1.43
CA ASN A 352 -6.91 -17.79 0.71
C ASN A 352 -5.76 -18.15 1.66
N GLY A 353 -4.81 -18.97 1.18
CA GLY A 353 -3.62 -19.37 1.96
C GLY A 353 -3.21 -20.83 1.78
N PRO A 354 -2.16 -21.29 2.49
CA PRO A 354 -1.67 -20.74 3.76
C PRO A 354 -0.43 -19.82 3.72
N TYR A 355 0.26 -19.70 2.58
CA TYR A 355 1.53 -18.96 2.47
C TYR A 355 1.55 -17.87 1.40
N THR A 356 0.41 -17.68 0.72
CA THR A 356 0.25 -16.70 -0.35
C THR A 356 -1.21 -16.23 -0.40
N PRO A 357 -1.45 -14.93 -0.64
CA PRO A 357 -2.80 -14.38 -0.64
C PRO A 357 -3.59 -14.72 -1.90
N ASP A 358 -2.98 -15.34 -2.92
CA ASP A 358 -3.62 -15.73 -4.17
C ASP A 358 -4.00 -17.22 -4.27
N LEU A 359 -3.65 -18.05 -3.28
CA LEU A 359 -4.11 -19.44 -3.23
C LEU A 359 -5.56 -19.47 -2.77
N ALA A 360 -6.46 -19.13 -3.68
CA ALA A 360 -7.87 -18.93 -3.40
C ALA A 360 -8.67 -20.23 -3.43
N THR A 361 -9.38 -20.49 -2.33
CA THR A 361 -10.25 -21.67 -2.21
C THR A 361 -11.66 -21.23 -1.80
N PRO A 362 -12.70 -21.54 -2.59
CA PRO A 362 -14.07 -21.28 -2.17
C PRO A 362 -14.41 -22.12 -0.92
N LEU A 363 -15.22 -21.57 -0.02
CA LEU A 363 -15.59 -22.21 1.24
C LEU A 363 -16.22 -23.60 1.04
N SER A 364 -16.97 -23.80 -0.05
CA SER A 364 -17.56 -25.09 -0.40
C SER A 364 -16.54 -26.22 -0.61
N ALA A 365 -15.30 -25.90 -0.99
CA ALA A 365 -14.22 -26.85 -1.24
C ALA A 365 -13.15 -26.87 -0.13
N PHE A 366 -13.12 -25.86 0.75
CA PHE A 366 -12.01 -25.62 1.67
C PHE A 366 -11.73 -26.77 2.63
N ALA A 367 -12.76 -27.35 3.24
CA ALA A 367 -12.61 -28.49 4.16
C ALA A 367 -11.88 -29.67 3.51
N LYS A 368 -12.27 -30.02 2.28
CA LYS A 368 -11.63 -31.09 1.50
C LYS A 368 -10.17 -30.72 1.18
N THR A 369 -9.90 -29.47 0.81
CA THR A 369 -8.54 -29.01 0.53
C THR A 369 -7.63 -29.07 1.76
N VAL A 370 -8.14 -28.69 2.95
CA VAL A 370 -7.42 -28.82 4.23
C VAL A 370 -6.99 -30.28 4.45
N GLU A 371 -7.89 -31.23 4.20
CA GLU A 371 -7.61 -32.67 4.33
C GLU A 371 -6.59 -33.17 3.31
N GLU A 372 -6.80 -32.88 2.03
CA GLU A 372 -5.93 -33.33 0.94
C GLU A 372 -4.51 -32.77 1.05
N LYS A 373 -4.37 -31.54 1.55
CA LYS A 373 -3.06 -30.89 1.74
C LYS A 373 -2.43 -31.16 3.09
N GLY A 374 -3.14 -31.84 4.00
CA GLY A 374 -2.65 -32.14 5.34
C GLY A 374 -2.40 -30.88 6.19
N TRP A 375 -3.17 -29.81 5.97
CA TRP A 375 -3.06 -28.59 6.79
C TRP A 375 -3.67 -28.84 8.18
N PRO A 376 -3.14 -28.23 9.26
CA PRO A 376 -3.66 -28.44 10.60
C PRO A 376 -5.13 -28.02 10.69
N LYS A 377 -6.03 -28.95 11.00
CA LYS A 377 -7.47 -28.67 11.12
C LYS A 377 -7.80 -27.80 12.35
N GLU A 378 -7.12 -28.06 13.46
CA GLU A 378 -7.32 -27.31 14.69
C GLU A 378 -6.97 -25.83 14.48
N LEU A 379 -7.97 -24.97 14.64
CA LEU A 379 -7.79 -23.53 14.56
C LEU A 379 -7.30 -23.00 15.91
N LYS A 380 -6.03 -22.59 16.00
CA LYS A 380 -5.46 -22.07 17.26
C LYS A 380 -5.95 -20.65 17.57
N VAL A 381 -5.86 -19.77 16.58
CA VAL A 381 -6.18 -18.35 16.76
C VAL A 381 -6.95 -17.80 15.56
N ALA A 382 -8.04 -17.10 15.86
CA ALA A 382 -8.86 -16.35 14.94
C ALA A 382 -8.65 -14.85 15.21
N LEU A 383 -8.35 -14.06 14.16
CA LEU A 383 -8.02 -12.64 14.31
C LEU A 383 -8.86 -11.78 13.34
N ILE A 384 -9.75 -10.95 13.86
CA ILE A 384 -10.50 -9.97 13.06
C ILE A 384 -9.98 -8.55 13.26
N GLY A 385 -10.22 -7.69 12.26
CA GLY A 385 -9.82 -6.30 12.30
C GLY A 385 -8.66 -5.97 11.36
N SER A 386 -7.71 -5.16 11.83
CA SER A 386 -6.65 -4.50 11.02
C SER A 386 -7.25 -3.57 9.95
N CYS A 387 -6.42 -2.91 9.15
CA CYS A 387 -6.87 -1.93 8.15
C CYS A 387 -7.84 -2.47 7.09
N THR A 388 -7.83 -3.77 6.81
CA THR A 388 -8.61 -4.36 5.70
C THR A 388 -10.08 -4.57 6.06
N ASN A 389 -10.38 -5.01 7.29
CA ASN A 389 -11.72 -5.40 7.72
C ASN A 389 -11.96 -5.03 9.19
N SER A 390 -11.92 -3.73 9.50
CA SER A 390 -12.19 -3.20 10.85
C SER A 390 -13.18 -2.04 10.86
N SER A 391 -14.01 -1.92 9.83
CA SER A 391 -15.06 -0.90 9.80
C SER A 391 -16.18 -1.20 10.80
N TYR A 392 -17.06 -0.22 11.01
CA TYR A 392 -18.27 -0.44 11.80
C TYR A 392 -19.16 -1.56 11.21
N GLU A 393 -19.22 -1.68 9.88
CA GLU A 393 -19.94 -2.76 9.20
C GLU A 393 -19.34 -4.12 9.53
N ASP A 394 -18.01 -4.27 9.38
CA ASP A 394 -17.29 -5.51 9.70
C ASP A 394 -17.55 -5.95 11.15
N MET A 395 -17.41 -5.01 12.08
CA MET A 395 -17.62 -5.27 13.52
C MET A 395 -19.07 -5.58 13.85
N SER A 396 -20.03 -4.93 13.16
CA SER A 396 -21.45 -5.20 13.34
C SER A 396 -21.84 -6.59 12.86
N ARG A 397 -21.27 -7.08 11.76
CA ARG A 397 -21.52 -8.43 11.23
C ARG A 397 -20.87 -9.51 12.09
N ALA A 398 -19.62 -9.30 12.50
CA ALA A 398 -18.95 -10.20 13.44
C ALA A 398 -19.72 -10.31 14.77
N ALA A 399 -20.20 -9.18 15.31
CA ALA A 399 -20.99 -9.16 16.52
C ALA A 399 -22.34 -9.89 16.37
N SER A 400 -22.98 -9.91 15.19
CA SER A 400 -24.23 -10.68 15.02
C SER A 400 -24.00 -12.18 15.16
N ILE A 401 -22.89 -12.69 14.61
CA ILE A 401 -22.50 -14.11 14.71
C ILE A 401 -22.15 -14.44 16.16
N ALA A 402 -21.35 -13.60 16.81
CA ALA A 402 -20.99 -13.77 18.21
C ALA A 402 -22.22 -13.77 19.13
N LYS A 403 -23.18 -12.86 18.87
CA LYS A 403 -24.45 -12.82 19.62
C LYS A 403 -25.25 -14.11 19.44
N GLU A 404 -25.39 -14.60 18.21
CA GLU A 404 -26.13 -15.84 17.95
C GLU A 404 -25.49 -17.04 18.66
N ALA A 405 -24.15 -17.15 18.66
CA ALA A 405 -23.45 -18.17 19.42
C ALA A 405 -23.67 -18.03 20.94
N HIS A 406 -23.60 -16.80 21.45
CA HIS A 406 -23.84 -16.49 22.86
C HIS A 406 -25.26 -16.86 23.30
N ASP A 407 -26.27 -16.58 22.47
CA ASP A 407 -27.67 -16.93 22.74
C ASP A 407 -27.87 -18.47 22.85
N HIS A 408 -26.99 -19.27 22.22
CA HIS A 408 -26.93 -20.73 22.36
C HIS A 408 -25.95 -21.21 23.46
N GLY A 409 -25.43 -20.29 24.27
CA GLY A 409 -24.55 -20.57 25.40
C GLY A 409 -23.13 -20.98 25.02
N LEU A 410 -22.66 -20.60 23.83
CA LEU A 410 -21.32 -20.88 23.34
C LEU A 410 -20.34 -19.74 23.60
N ASN A 411 -19.08 -20.12 23.84
CA ASN A 411 -17.91 -19.26 23.79
C ASN A 411 -16.99 -19.73 22.66
N VAL A 412 -16.06 -18.88 22.25
CA VAL A 412 -15.06 -19.26 21.24
C VAL A 412 -14.21 -20.45 21.73
N LYS A 413 -13.88 -21.37 20.82
CA LYS A 413 -12.96 -22.49 21.08
C LYS A 413 -11.53 -22.15 20.71
N SER A 414 -11.34 -21.35 19.67
CA SER A 414 -10.04 -20.76 19.31
C SER A 414 -9.81 -19.48 20.10
N LYS A 415 -8.55 -19.11 20.34
CA LYS A 415 -8.25 -17.76 20.84
C LYS A 415 -8.76 -16.74 19.81
N PHE A 416 -9.52 -15.74 20.26
CA PHE A 416 -10.16 -14.78 19.36
C PHE A 416 -9.71 -13.36 19.68
N THR A 417 -9.22 -12.63 18.69
CA THR A 417 -8.73 -11.25 18.87
C THR A 417 -9.40 -10.29 17.91
N ILE A 418 -9.63 -9.06 18.37
CA ILE A 418 -10.36 -8.02 17.65
C ILE A 418 -9.52 -6.74 17.64
N THR A 419 -9.18 -6.23 16.46
CA THR A 419 -8.44 -4.98 16.30
C THR A 419 -9.33 -3.91 15.64
N PRO A 420 -9.82 -2.92 16.39
CA PRO A 420 -10.50 -1.77 15.80
C PRO A 420 -9.53 -0.97 14.91
N GLY A 421 -10.02 -0.44 13.79
CA GLY A 421 -9.18 0.30 12.85
C GLY A 421 -8.80 1.69 13.34
N SER A 422 -9.60 2.29 14.21
CA SER A 422 -9.37 3.62 14.78
C SER A 422 -10.01 3.78 16.16
N GLU A 423 -9.61 4.82 16.87
CA GLU A 423 -10.25 5.25 18.11
C GLU A 423 -11.72 5.61 17.88
N GLN A 424 -12.04 6.21 16.73
CA GLN A 424 -13.43 6.48 16.35
C GLN A 424 -14.24 5.19 16.21
N ILE A 425 -13.70 4.16 15.52
CA ILE A 425 -14.38 2.87 15.44
C ILE A 425 -14.51 2.25 16.83
N ARG A 426 -13.42 2.15 17.60
CA ARG A 426 -13.40 1.56 18.94
C ARG A 426 -14.44 2.20 19.85
N ALA A 427 -14.45 3.53 19.94
CA ALA A 427 -15.43 4.27 20.73
C ALA A 427 -16.85 4.02 20.26
N THR A 428 -17.08 4.02 18.94
CA THR A 428 -18.42 3.79 18.36
C THR A 428 -18.94 2.39 18.64
N ILE A 429 -18.13 1.34 18.45
CA ILE A 429 -18.54 -0.06 18.66
C ILE A 429 -18.65 -0.43 20.15
N ALA A 430 -17.91 0.26 21.01
CA ALA A 430 -18.09 0.16 22.46
C ALA A 430 -19.44 0.78 22.87
N ARG A 431 -19.74 1.98 22.37
CA ARG A 431 -20.97 2.73 22.64
C ARG A 431 -22.22 2.03 22.10
N ASP A 432 -22.11 1.34 20.96
CA ASP A 432 -23.21 0.64 20.28
C ASP A 432 -23.34 -0.85 20.68
N GLY A 433 -22.46 -1.34 21.55
CA GLY A 433 -22.56 -2.65 22.21
C GLY A 433 -21.91 -3.82 21.46
N GLN A 434 -21.38 -3.63 20.25
CA GLN A 434 -20.69 -4.71 19.53
C GLN A 434 -19.43 -5.18 20.27
N MET A 435 -18.69 -4.25 20.88
CA MET A 435 -17.45 -4.58 21.61
C MET A 435 -17.75 -5.52 22.78
N GLU A 436 -18.76 -5.20 23.58
CA GLU A 436 -19.20 -6.01 24.72
C GLU A 436 -19.64 -7.42 24.27
N VAL A 437 -20.39 -7.52 23.17
CA VAL A 437 -20.81 -8.82 22.60
C VAL A 437 -19.60 -9.69 22.23
N LEU A 438 -18.58 -9.10 21.60
CA LEU A 438 -17.37 -9.81 21.19
C LEU A 438 -16.50 -10.21 22.39
N GLU A 439 -16.43 -9.38 23.44
CA GLU A 439 -15.73 -9.69 24.68
C GLU A 439 -16.43 -10.81 25.49
N ASN A 440 -17.76 -10.77 25.57
CA ASN A 440 -18.57 -11.73 26.34
C ASN A 440 -18.43 -13.18 25.85
N VAL A 441 -18.08 -13.39 24.57
CA VAL A 441 -17.84 -14.72 24.00
C VAL A 441 -16.39 -15.19 24.11
N GLY A 442 -15.52 -14.39 24.74
CA GLY A 442 -14.10 -14.69 24.94
C GLY A 442 -13.14 -13.98 23.97
N GLY A 443 -13.63 -12.97 23.24
CA GLY A 443 -12.78 -12.14 22.39
C GLY A 443 -11.90 -11.18 23.18
N LEU A 444 -10.66 -10.98 22.72
CA LEU A 444 -9.74 -9.98 23.27
C LEU A 444 -9.61 -8.79 22.32
N VAL A 445 -10.07 -7.62 22.78
CA VAL A 445 -9.90 -6.36 22.03
C VAL A 445 -8.46 -5.85 22.18
N LEU A 446 -7.77 -5.74 21.05
CA LEU A 446 -6.42 -5.22 20.94
C LEU A 446 -6.43 -3.70 20.78
N ALA A 447 -5.24 -3.09 20.82
CA ALA A 447 -5.10 -1.65 20.57
C ALA A 447 -5.46 -1.31 19.11
N ASN A 448 -5.85 -0.06 18.85
CA ASN A 448 -6.15 0.44 17.51
C ASN A 448 -4.85 0.61 16.70
N ALA A 449 -4.24 -0.50 16.30
CA ALA A 449 -2.89 -0.58 15.75
C ALA A 449 -2.74 -1.80 14.83
N CYS A 450 -1.68 -1.85 14.02
CA CYS A 450 -1.44 -2.97 13.12
C CYS A 450 -1.27 -4.32 13.85
N GLY A 451 -0.53 -4.31 14.97
CA GLY A 451 -0.34 -5.47 15.85
C GLY A 451 0.03 -6.77 15.10
N PRO A 452 -0.73 -7.87 15.26
CA PRO A 452 -0.43 -9.16 14.63
C PRO A 452 -0.39 -9.15 13.09
N CYS A 453 -0.97 -8.14 12.43
CA CYS A 453 -0.96 -8.04 10.97
C CYS A 453 0.46 -7.91 10.39
N ILE A 454 1.39 -7.34 11.17
CA ILE A 454 2.76 -7.04 10.75
C ILE A 454 3.82 -7.76 11.60
N GLY A 455 3.38 -8.70 12.45
CA GLY A 455 4.26 -9.47 13.34
C GLY A 455 4.54 -8.80 14.68
N GLN A 456 3.85 -7.72 15.03
CA GLN A 456 3.92 -7.09 16.36
C GLN A 456 2.96 -7.80 17.30
N TRP A 457 3.30 -9.05 17.59
CA TRP A 457 2.50 -9.93 18.43
C TRP A 457 3.40 -10.84 19.25
N ASP A 458 3.28 -10.71 20.57
CA ASP A 458 3.88 -11.63 21.52
C ASP A 458 2.96 -12.87 21.66
N ARG A 459 3.14 -13.82 20.76
CA ARG A 459 2.35 -15.06 20.69
C ARG A 459 2.91 -16.11 21.64
N GLN A 460 2.05 -16.66 22.51
CA GLN A 460 2.45 -17.57 23.61
C GLN A 460 1.75 -18.93 23.58
N ASP A 461 0.78 -19.16 22.69
CA ASP A 461 0.00 -20.42 22.62
C ASP A 461 0.73 -21.57 21.89
N VAL A 462 1.82 -21.27 21.19
CA VAL A 462 2.63 -22.24 20.43
C VAL A 462 4.12 -21.95 20.60
N LYS A 463 4.97 -22.96 20.47
CA LYS A 463 6.42 -22.79 20.41
C LYS A 463 6.86 -22.50 18.99
N LYS A 464 7.98 -21.78 18.83
CA LYS A 464 8.57 -21.55 17.50
C LYS A 464 8.90 -22.89 16.83
N GLY A 465 8.43 -23.06 15.60
CA GLY A 465 8.56 -24.31 14.83
C GLY A 465 7.32 -25.20 14.88
N ASP A 466 6.40 -25.01 15.84
CA ASP A 466 5.18 -25.79 15.93
C ASP A 466 4.30 -25.56 14.70
N VAL A 467 3.85 -26.66 14.08
CA VAL A 467 2.91 -26.63 12.96
C VAL A 467 1.52 -26.34 13.52
N ASN A 468 0.90 -25.25 13.07
CA ASN A 468 -0.40 -24.81 13.55
C ASN A 468 -1.14 -24.00 12.48
N SER A 469 -2.43 -23.77 12.69
CA SER A 469 -3.26 -22.95 11.80
C SER A 469 -3.82 -21.72 12.51
N ILE A 470 -3.80 -20.59 11.80
CA ILE A 470 -4.51 -19.35 12.17
C ILE A 470 -5.36 -18.88 11.00
N ILE A 471 -6.47 -18.22 11.29
CA ILE A 471 -7.29 -17.53 10.27
C ILE A 471 -7.49 -16.07 10.65
N THR A 472 -7.34 -15.19 9.68
CA THR A 472 -7.37 -13.74 9.91
C THR A 472 -8.26 -13.02 8.91
N SER A 473 -8.83 -11.88 9.30
CA SER A 473 -9.49 -10.98 8.35
C SER A 473 -8.53 -9.96 7.72
N TYR A 474 -7.22 -10.24 7.76
CA TYR A 474 -6.18 -9.37 7.20
C TYR A 474 -6.05 -9.58 5.68
N ASN A 475 -4.92 -9.19 5.10
CA ASN A 475 -4.66 -9.27 3.66
C ASN A 475 -3.49 -10.21 3.31
N ARG A 476 -2.47 -10.31 4.17
CA ARG A 476 -1.21 -10.99 3.88
C ARG A 476 -0.92 -12.12 4.85
N ASN A 477 -0.56 -13.27 4.29
CA ASN A 477 -0.27 -14.52 4.99
C ASN A 477 1.05 -15.17 4.54
N PHE A 478 2.05 -14.36 4.19
CA PHE A 478 3.38 -14.91 3.90
C PHE A 478 3.96 -15.63 5.13
N THR A 479 4.84 -16.59 4.87
CA THR A 479 5.51 -17.41 5.88
C THR A 479 6.07 -16.58 7.04
N GLY A 480 5.65 -16.90 8.26
CA GLY A 480 6.11 -16.23 9.49
C GLY A 480 5.70 -14.75 9.64
N ARG A 481 4.81 -14.22 8.79
CA ARG A 481 4.43 -12.80 8.82
C ARG A 481 3.80 -12.36 10.14
N ASN A 482 2.92 -13.18 10.70
CA ASN A 482 2.08 -12.78 11.85
C ASN A 482 2.76 -13.00 13.20
N ASP A 483 3.63 -14.00 13.32
CA ASP A 483 4.18 -14.48 14.60
C ASP A 483 5.67 -14.89 14.52
N ALA A 484 6.33 -14.68 13.37
CA ALA A 484 7.70 -15.13 13.09
C ALA A 484 7.92 -16.66 13.21
N ASN A 485 6.85 -17.46 13.15
CA ASN A 485 6.92 -18.92 13.07
C ASN A 485 6.68 -19.39 11.62
N PRO A 486 7.70 -19.90 10.91
CA PRO A 486 7.55 -20.37 9.53
C PRO A 486 6.54 -21.53 9.37
N SER A 487 6.30 -22.31 10.43
CA SER A 487 5.39 -23.46 10.43
C SER A 487 3.91 -23.09 10.64
N THR A 488 3.61 -21.80 10.91
CA THR A 488 2.23 -21.32 11.04
C THR A 488 1.59 -21.21 9.65
N HIS A 489 0.50 -21.95 9.46
CA HIS A 489 -0.35 -21.89 8.27
C HIS A 489 -1.37 -20.78 8.46
N ALA A 490 -1.20 -19.66 7.76
CA ALA A 490 -2.05 -18.49 7.92
C ALA A 490 -3.06 -18.37 6.77
N PHE A 491 -4.34 -18.33 7.10
CA PHE A 491 -5.41 -18.15 6.13
C PHE A 491 -6.02 -16.75 6.25
N VAL A 492 -6.44 -16.16 5.12
CA VAL A 492 -7.12 -14.87 5.08
C VAL A 492 -8.53 -15.04 4.53
N ALA A 493 -9.51 -14.48 5.25
CA ALA A 493 -10.94 -14.60 4.95
C ALA A 493 -11.69 -13.31 5.35
N SER A 494 -13.02 -13.31 5.23
CA SER A 494 -13.88 -12.26 5.80
C SER A 494 -13.91 -12.33 7.34
N PRO A 495 -14.16 -11.21 8.05
CA PRO A 495 -14.33 -11.24 9.50
C PRO A 495 -15.50 -12.14 9.94
N ASP A 496 -16.50 -12.32 9.07
CA ASP A 496 -17.64 -13.21 9.30
C ASP A 496 -17.19 -14.67 9.44
N LEU A 497 -16.42 -15.17 8.46
CA LEU A 497 -15.92 -16.55 8.49
C LEU A 497 -14.93 -16.78 9.63
N VAL A 498 -14.04 -15.81 9.88
CA VAL A 498 -13.08 -15.88 10.99
C VAL A 498 -13.82 -16.01 12.32
N THR A 499 -14.88 -15.22 12.52
CA THR A 499 -15.69 -15.26 13.76
C THR A 499 -16.42 -16.59 13.89
N ALA A 500 -17.09 -17.07 12.84
CA ALA A 500 -17.82 -18.34 12.88
C ALA A 500 -16.88 -19.53 13.15
N MET A 501 -15.72 -19.57 12.49
CA MET A 501 -14.73 -20.63 12.69
C MET A 501 -14.09 -20.59 14.08
N ALA A 502 -13.99 -19.41 14.72
CA ALA A 502 -13.50 -19.29 16.10
C ALA A 502 -14.37 -20.07 17.10
N PHE A 503 -15.69 -20.12 16.89
CA PHE A 503 -16.61 -20.93 17.70
C PHE A 503 -16.50 -22.43 17.40
N ALA A 504 -16.22 -22.79 16.14
CA ALA A 504 -16.04 -24.18 15.75
C ALA A 504 -14.72 -24.77 16.27
N GLY A 505 -13.65 -23.97 16.30
CA GLY A 505 -12.29 -24.41 16.65
C GLY A 505 -11.61 -25.22 15.55
N ASP A 506 -12.19 -25.25 14.35
CA ASP A 506 -11.81 -26.15 13.25
C ASP A 506 -11.90 -25.40 11.91
N LEU A 507 -10.83 -25.45 11.11
CA LEU A 507 -10.76 -24.85 9.77
C LEU A 507 -11.70 -25.52 8.75
N THR A 508 -12.15 -26.73 9.02
CA THR A 508 -13.05 -27.48 8.12
C THR A 508 -14.52 -27.13 8.31
N PHE A 509 -14.86 -26.30 9.31
CA PHE A 509 -16.24 -25.89 9.57
C PHE A 509 -16.78 -24.94 8.50
N ASN A 510 -17.92 -25.29 7.91
CA ASN A 510 -18.64 -24.47 6.96
C ASN A 510 -19.94 -23.92 7.59
N PRO A 511 -20.00 -22.63 7.99
CA PRO A 511 -21.18 -22.07 8.65
C PRO A 511 -22.46 -22.08 7.79
N MET A 512 -22.33 -22.25 6.47
CA MET A 512 -23.48 -22.32 5.56
C MET A 512 -24.15 -23.70 5.55
N LYS A 513 -23.47 -24.75 6.03
CA LYS A 513 -23.94 -26.14 5.95
C LYS A 513 -23.97 -26.82 7.31
N ASP A 514 -22.94 -26.62 8.11
CA ASP A 514 -22.68 -27.40 9.30
C ASP A 514 -23.42 -26.85 10.52
N THR A 515 -23.61 -27.69 11.54
CA THR A 515 -24.23 -27.32 12.80
C THR A 515 -23.20 -27.29 13.93
N LEU A 516 -23.46 -26.46 14.94
CA LEU A 516 -22.80 -26.51 16.24
C LEU A 516 -23.82 -26.96 17.29
N LYS A 517 -23.32 -27.60 18.35
CA LYS A 517 -24.13 -28.03 19.48
C LYS A 517 -24.10 -26.96 20.56
N GLY A 518 -25.24 -26.35 20.86
CA GLY A 518 -25.41 -25.39 21.95
C GLY A 518 -25.22 -26.03 23.32
N LYS A 519 -25.16 -25.19 24.36
CA LYS A 519 -25.00 -25.66 25.75
C LYS A 519 -26.21 -26.47 26.24
N ASP A 520 -27.38 -26.23 25.66
CA ASP A 520 -28.61 -27.00 25.89
C ASP A 520 -28.62 -28.36 25.17
N GLY A 521 -27.56 -28.67 24.42
CA GLY A 521 -27.39 -29.91 23.66
C GLY A 521 -28.12 -29.93 22.32
N LYS A 522 -28.79 -28.85 21.90
CA LYS A 522 -29.44 -28.77 20.60
C LYS A 522 -28.45 -28.34 19.53
N GLU A 523 -28.66 -28.86 18.32
CA GLU A 523 -27.93 -28.40 17.15
C GLU A 523 -28.54 -27.11 16.62
N PHE A 524 -27.68 -26.17 16.25
CA PHE A 524 -28.07 -24.98 15.49
C PHE A 524 -27.05 -24.74 14.38
N ARG A 525 -27.50 -24.11 13.30
CA ARG A 525 -26.64 -23.57 12.25
C ARG A 525 -26.75 -22.06 12.30
N PHE A 526 -25.62 -21.37 12.14
CA PHE A 526 -25.62 -19.92 12.10
C PHE A 526 -26.56 -19.39 10.99
N SER A 527 -27.28 -18.33 11.32
CA SER A 527 -28.00 -17.53 10.35
C SER A 527 -27.04 -16.70 9.49
N ASP A 528 -27.54 -16.15 8.38
CA ASP A 528 -26.75 -15.22 7.56
C ASP A 528 -26.31 -14.01 8.42
N PRO A 529 -25.02 -13.59 8.37
CA PRO A 529 -24.55 -12.48 9.18
C PRO A 529 -25.31 -11.20 8.84
N SER A 530 -25.73 -10.47 9.87
CA SER A 530 -26.47 -9.22 9.73
C SER A 530 -25.67 -8.09 10.36
N GLY A 531 -25.73 -6.91 9.76
CA GLY A 531 -24.96 -5.78 10.26
C GLY A 531 -25.45 -4.47 9.69
N LYS A 532 -25.05 -3.38 10.34
CA LYS A 532 -25.35 -2.02 9.89
C LYS A 532 -24.12 -1.47 9.19
N GLU A 533 -24.29 -0.96 7.97
CA GLU A 533 -23.22 -0.34 7.17
C GLU A 533 -22.58 0.85 7.91
N LEU A 534 -23.43 1.72 8.50
CA LEU A 534 -23.03 2.93 9.21
C LEU A 534 -23.69 2.98 10.60
N PRO A 535 -23.09 3.65 11.59
CA PRO A 535 -23.68 3.80 12.91
C PRO A 535 -24.92 4.70 12.84
N PRO A 536 -26.12 4.23 13.23
CA PRO A 536 -27.34 5.03 13.13
C PRO A 536 -27.32 6.30 13.98
N ARG A 537 -26.53 6.31 15.05
CA ARG A 537 -26.33 7.47 15.93
C ARG A 537 -25.15 8.36 15.52
N GLY A 538 -24.55 8.10 14.37
CA GLY A 538 -23.29 8.70 13.95
C GLY A 538 -22.09 8.13 14.70
N TYR A 539 -20.89 8.49 14.22
CA TYR A 539 -19.63 8.07 14.83
C TYR A 539 -19.34 8.84 16.12
N ASP A 540 -18.91 8.10 17.14
CA ASP A 540 -18.27 8.66 18.34
C ASP A 540 -16.78 8.91 18.00
N PRO A 541 -16.27 10.14 18.09
CA PRO A 541 -14.87 10.41 17.77
C PRO A 541 -13.89 9.80 18.78
N GLY A 542 -14.35 9.41 19.98
CA GLY A 542 -13.49 8.92 21.05
C GLY A 542 -12.53 9.99 21.59
N GLU A 543 -11.36 9.55 22.02
CA GLU A 543 -10.31 10.46 22.52
C GLU A 543 -9.71 11.32 21.39
N ASN A 544 -9.40 12.59 21.70
CA ASN A 544 -8.68 13.44 20.75
C ASN A 544 -7.21 13.03 20.65
N THR A 545 -6.90 12.25 19.63
CA THR A 545 -5.57 11.69 19.39
C THR A 545 -4.77 12.46 18.32
N TYR A 546 -5.35 13.49 17.70
CA TYR A 546 -4.66 14.31 16.70
C TYR A 546 -3.95 15.51 17.34
N GLN A 547 -2.70 15.71 16.94
CA GLN A 547 -1.89 16.88 17.26
C GLN A 547 -1.68 17.70 15.99
N SER A 548 -2.28 18.90 15.98
CA SER A 548 -2.03 19.89 14.94
C SER A 548 -0.62 20.47 15.06
N PRO A 549 0.05 20.81 13.95
CA PRO A 549 1.31 21.56 14.02
C PRO A 549 1.06 22.93 14.67
N PRO A 550 1.97 23.42 15.53
CA PRO A 550 1.82 24.71 16.19
C PRO A 550 1.99 25.87 15.19
N ALA A 551 1.49 27.04 15.55
CA ALA A 551 1.66 28.25 14.74
C ALA A 551 3.12 28.73 14.73
N ASP A 552 3.78 28.76 15.89
CA ASP A 552 5.24 28.97 15.97
C ASP A 552 5.97 27.63 15.84
N ARG A 553 6.57 27.43 14.68
CA ARG A 553 7.34 26.22 14.33
C ARG A 553 8.84 26.41 14.42
N GLN A 554 9.32 27.66 14.39
CA GLN A 554 10.75 27.96 14.32
C GLN A 554 11.47 27.64 15.64
N SER A 555 10.76 27.80 16.77
CA SER A 555 11.26 27.46 18.11
C SER A 555 11.31 25.95 18.39
N VAL A 556 10.66 25.12 17.56
CA VAL A 556 10.62 23.66 17.77
C VAL A 556 11.95 23.03 17.41
N GLN A 557 12.53 22.31 18.39
CA GLN A 557 13.72 21.47 18.21
C GLN A 557 13.30 20.02 17.99
N VAL A 558 13.89 19.39 16.96
CA VAL A 558 13.63 17.97 16.68
C VAL A 558 14.42 17.12 17.66
N ALA A 559 13.76 16.18 18.32
CA ALA A 559 14.39 15.28 19.29
C ALA A 559 15.14 14.14 18.59
N VAL A 560 16.45 14.28 18.39
CA VAL A 560 17.34 13.17 17.99
C VAL A 560 18.58 13.19 18.87
N SER A 561 18.77 12.16 19.70
CA SER A 561 19.97 12.04 20.52
C SER A 561 21.16 11.56 19.67
N PRO A 562 22.35 12.21 19.74
CA PRO A 562 23.54 11.72 19.04
C PRO A 562 24.02 10.33 19.49
N SER A 563 23.61 9.87 20.68
CA SER A 563 23.95 8.56 21.24
C SER A 563 22.78 7.57 21.19
N SER A 564 21.74 7.88 20.41
CA SER A 564 20.58 7.01 20.25
C SER A 564 20.95 5.71 19.55
N ASP A 565 20.39 4.59 19.99
CA ASP A 565 20.40 3.32 19.27
C ASP A 565 19.14 3.12 18.41
N ARG A 566 18.16 4.04 18.49
CA ARG A 566 16.86 4.02 17.79
C ARG A 566 16.82 4.93 16.56
N LEU A 567 17.50 6.07 16.62
CA LEU A 567 17.47 7.14 15.62
C LEU A 567 18.89 7.56 15.24
N GLN A 568 19.17 7.67 13.95
CA GLN A 568 20.46 8.09 13.43
C GLN A 568 20.27 9.15 12.35
N VAL A 569 20.90 10.31 12.51
CA VAL A 569 20.92 11.32 11.43
C VAL A 569 21.65 10.74 10.22
N LEU A 570 21.03 10.85 9.05
CA LEU A 570 21.58 10.31 7.81
C LEU A 570 22.77 11.12 7.32
N LYS A 571 23.79 10.40 6.85
CA LYS A 571 24.89 10.95 6.08
C LYS A 571 24.61 10.74 4.58
N PRO A 572 24.90 11.72 3.72
CA PRO A 572 24.80 11.54 2.26
C PRO A 572 25.62 10.33 1.79
N PHE A 573 25.07 9.53 0.87
CA PHE A 573 25.81 8.43 0.26
C PHE A 573 26.92 8.95 -0.66
N LYS A 574 27.97 8.14 -0.90
CA LYS A 574 29.02 8.46 -1.87
C LYS A 574 28.42 8.63 -3.27
N ALA A 575 28.84 9.64 -4.02
CA ALA A 575 28.48 9.78 -5.43
C ALA A 575 29.12 8.65 -6.27
N TRP A 576 28.59 8.40 -7.47
CA TRP A 576 29.21 7.47 -8.41
C TRP A 576 30.58 8.00 -8.85
N ASP A 577 31.55 7.10 -8.99
CA ASP A 577 32.95 7.42 -9.30
C ASP A 577 33.23 7.64 -10.79
N GLY A 578 32.20 7.51 -11.64
CA GLY A 578 32.30 7.70 -13.08
C GLY A 578 32.85 6.48 -13.83
N LYS A 579 32.94 5.31 -13.20
CA LYS A 579 33.49 4.10 -13.80
C LYS A 579 32.46 2.98 -13.91
N ASP A 580 32.69 2.08 -14.87
CA ASP A 580 31.97 0.82 -14.98
C ASP A 580 32.34 -0.08 -13.76
N PRO A 581 31.36 -0.56 -12.97
CA PRO A 581 31.62 -1.46 -11.86
C PRO A 581 32.26 -2.76 -12.36
N ALA A 582 33.37 -3.18 -11.75
CA ALA A 582 34.13 -4.34 -12.18
C ALA A 582 34.57 -5.20 -11.00
N ASN A 583 34.80 -6.48 -11.26
CA ASN A 583 35.28 -7.49 -10.32
C ASN A 583 34.44 -7.60 -9.04
N MET A 584 33.13 -7.43 -9.16
CA MET A 584 32.21 -7.50 -8.03
C MET A 584 31.95 -8.97 -7.66
N PRO A 585 32.12 -9.41 -6.40
CA PRO A 585 31.55 -10.68 -5.97
C PRO A 585 30.02 -10.62 -6.02
N VAL A 586 29.41 -11.75 -6.35
CA VAL A 586 28.00 -12.01 -6.06
C VAL A 586 27.90 -12.24 -4.54
N LEU A 587 27.27 -11.31 -3.81
CA LEU A 587 27.09 -11.45 -2.36
C LEU A 587 26.15 -12.63 -2.05
N ILE A 588 25.05 -12.71 -2.80
CA ILE A 588 24.08 -13.79 -2.74
C ILE A 588 23.39 -13.94 -4.10
N LYS A 589 23.25 -15.19 -4.55
CA LYS A 589 22.32 -15.57 -5.62
C LYS A 589 21.06 -16.10 -4.95
N ALA A 590 20.02 -15.27 -4.89
CA ALA A 590 18.79 -15.55 -4.17
C ALA A 590 17.84 -16.42 -5.02
N SER A 591 17.57 -17.64 -4.54
CA SER A 591 16.71 -18.61 -5.23
C SER A 591 15.24 -18.43 -4.83
N GLY A 592 14.35 -18.42 -5.82
CA GLY A 592 12.91 -18.37 -5.60
C GLY A 592 12.41 -17.03 -5.05
N LYS A 593 11.34 -17.08 -4.26
CA LYS A 593 10.64 -15.88 -3.77
C LYS A 593 11.48 -15.09 -2.77
N CYS A 594 11.84 -13.86 -3.12
CA CYS A 594 12.55 -12.92 -2.24
C CYS A 594 11.74 -11.63 -2.02
N THR A 595 10.90 -11.63 -1.00
CA THR A 595 10.10 -10.46 -0.58
C THR A 595 10.93 -9.44 0.19
N THR A 596 10.41 -8.23 0.39
CA THR A 596 11.06 -7.24 1.27
C THR A 596 11.23 -7.69 2.72
N ASP A 597 10.44 -8.67 3.20
CA ASP A 597 10.64 -9.26 4.54
C ASP A 597 11.85 -10.21 4.59
N HIS A 598 12.25 -10.79 3.45
CA HIS A 598 13.51 -11.55 3.34
C HIS A 598 14.72 -10.61 3.25
N ILE A 599 14.55 -9.44 2.62
CA ILE A 599 15.59 -8.43 2.44
C ILE A 599 15.82 -7.61 3.72
N SER A 600 14.75 -7.12 4.37
CA SER A 600 14.80 -6.28 5.57
C SER A 600 13.63 -6.63 6.47
N ALA A 601 13.84 -7.55 7.41
CA ALA A 601 12.77 -8.15 8.21
C ALA A 601 11.98 -7.13 9.07
N GLY A 602 10.73 -7.48 9.40
CA GLY A 602 9.87 -6.75 10.34
C GLY A 602 10.10 -7.17 11.80
N GLY A 603 9.01 -7.30 12.58
CA GLY A 603 9.04 -7.83 13.95
C GLY A 603 10.03 -7.10 14.87
N PRO A 604 11.04 -7.78 15.45
CA PRO A 604 11.99 -7.18 16.39
C PRO A 604 12.88 -6.09 15.78
N TRP A 605 12.98 -6.02 14.45
CA TRP A 605 13.79 -5.01 13.74
C TRP A 605 13.08 -3.66 13.61
N LEU A 606 11.78 -3.59 13.84
CA LEU A 606 11.03 -2.33 13.75
C LEU A 606 11.55 -1.27 14.71
N LYS A 607 12.16 -1.68 15.84
CA LYS A 607 12.79 -0.75 16.78
C LYS A 607 13.93 0.04 16.15
N TYR A 608 14.61 -0.46 15.12
CA TYR A 608 15.75 0.21 14.47
C TYR A 608 15.39 0.94 13.16
N ARG A 609 14.10 1.13 12.85
CA ARG A 609 13.68 1.77 11.58
C ARG A 609 14.18 3.21 11.40
N GLY A 610 14.54 3.90 12.48
CA GLY A 610 15.17 5.21 12.45
C GLY A 610 16.71 5.20 12.44
N HIS A 611 17.34 4.02 12.54
CA HIS A 611 18.79 3.88 12.68
C HIS A 611 19.36 2.93 11.61
N LEU A 612 19.86 3.51 10.51
CA LEU A 612 20.24 2.76 9.30
C LEU A 612 21.31 1.70 9.57
N GLU A 613 22.32 2.02 10.37
CA GLU A 613 23.41 1.07 10.67
C GLU A 613 22.94 -0.16 11.46
N ASN A 614 22.11 0.04 12.49
CA ASN A 614 21.56 -1.05 13.31
C ASN A 614 20.58 -1.91 12.52
N ILE A 615 19.69 -1.32 11.70
CA ILE A 615 18.74 -2.12 10.92
C ILE A 615 19.43 -2.89 9.78
N SER A 616 20.54 -2.38 9.23
CA SER A 616 21.32 -3.08 8.20
C SER A 616 21.91 -4.41 8.66
N GLN A 617 21.91 -4.70 9.97
CA GLN A 617 22.27 -6.01 10.51
C GLN A 617 21.23 -7.12 10.21
N ASN A 618 20.12 -6.79 9.56
CA ASN A 618 19.13 -7.77 9.08
C ASN A 618 19.11 -7.95 7.56
N MET A 619 20.02 -7.28 6.85
CA MET A 619 20.04 -7.26 5.41
C MET A 619 20.14 -8.69 4.84
N LEU A 620 19.13 -9.09 4.08
CA LEU A 620 19.03 -10.36 3.34
C LEU A 620 19.13 -11.63 4.20
N ILE A 621 18.93 -11.55 5.52
CA ILE A 621 19.01 -12.73 6.40
C ILE A 621 17.94 -13.79 6.09
N GLY A 622 16.82 -13.39 5.47
CA GLY A 622 15.76 -14.32 5.08
C GLY A 622 15.93 -14.89 3.67
N ALA A 623 16.79 -14.30 2.83
CA ALA A 623 16.93 -14.73 1.44
C ALA A 623 17.61 -16.11 1.37
N ILE A 624 17.06 -17.01 0.54
CA ILE A 624 17.60 -18.37 0.35
C ILE A 624 18.75 -18.31 -0.64
N ASN A 625 19.95 -18.66 -0.19
CA ASN A 625 21.14 -18.71 -1.03
C ASN A 625 21.12 -19.98 -1.91
N GLU A 626 21.23 -19.81 -3.22
CA GLU A 626 21.27 -20.93 -4.17
C GLU A 626 22.45 -21.87 -3.95
N ALA A 627 23.57 -21.36 -3.43
CA ALA A 627 24.80 -22.16 -3.26
C ALA A 627 24.66 -23.30 -2.24
N ASN A 628 23.77 -23.17 -1.25
CA ASN A 628 23.63 -24.13 -0.14
C ASN A 628 22.17 -24.36 0.29
N GLY A 629 21.19 -23.68 -0.31
CA GLY A 629 19.77 -23.78 0.03
C GLY A 629 19.40 -23.21 1.41
N LYS A 630 20.27 -22.39 2.02
CA LYS A 630 20.08 -21.87 3.38
C LYS A 630 19.85 -20.35 3.42
N PRO A 631 19.08 -19.85 4.39
CA PRO A 631 19.04 -18.43 4.71
C PRO A 631 20.29 -17.99 5.48
N ASN A 632 20.70 -16.73 5.31
CA ASN A 632 21.77 -16.07 6.08
C ASN A 632 23.13 -16.81 6.13
N GLU A 633 23.50 -17.55 5.08
CA GLU A 633 24.80 -18.22 5.00
C GLU A 633 25.37 -18.06 3.58
N VAL A 634 26.37 -17.19 3.42
CA VAL A 634 27.01 -16.86 2.14
C VAL A 634 28.52 -16.98 2.21
N LEU A 635 29.16 -17.26 1.08
CA LEU A 635 30.60 -17.36 0.98
C LEU A 635 31.22 -15.97 0.85
N ASN A 636 32.04 -15.58 1.81
CA ASN A 636 32.97 -14.47 1.61
C ASN A 636 34.05 -14.93 0.62
N GLN A 637 33.92 -14.48 -0.62
CA GLN A 637 34.78 -14.88 -1.72
C GLN A 637 36.22 -14.37 -1.64
N GLU A 638 36.55 -13.47 -0.69
CA GLU A 638 37.91 -12.97 -0.47
C GLU A 638 38.64 -13.76 0.62
N THR A 639 37.91 -14.23 1.63
CA THR A 639 38.48 -15.01 2.74
C THR A 639 38.26 -16.51 2.61
N GLY A 640 37.37 -16.94 1.72
CA GLY A 640 36.95 -18.33 1.54
C GLY A 640 36.07 -18.88 2.67
N LYS A 641 35.56 -18.03 3.57
CA LYS A 641 34.75 -18.44 4.74
C LYS A 641 33.28 -18.19 4.51
N TRP A 642 32.44 -19.12 4.98
CA TRP A 642 30.99 -18.91 5.05
C TRP A 642 30.63 -18.06 6.28
N GLY A 643 29.69 -17.14 6.14
CA GLY A 643 29.24 -16.26 7.21
C GLY A 643 27.85 -15.68 6.97
N GLY A 644 27.38 -14.85 7.90
CA GLY A 644 26.10 -14.16 7.78
C GLY A 644 26.12 -13.15 6.63
N VAL A 645 24.97 -12.94 5.96
CA VAL A 645 24.90 -11.99 4.83
C VAL A 645 25.31 -10.56 5.25
N PRO A 646 24.82 -10.00 6.37
CA PRO A 646 25.25 -8.68 6.84
C PRO A 646 26.74 -8.63 7.22
N GLU A 647 27.28 -9.72 7.77
CA GLU A 647 28.69 -9.81 8.18
C GLU A 647 29.62 -9.76 6.96
N VAL A 648 29.32 -10.57 5.94
CA VAL A 648 30.10 -10.61 4.70
C VAL A 648 29.96 -9.29 3.92
N ALA A 649 28.77 -8.70 3.88
CA ALA A 649 28.56 -7.40 3.23
C ALA A 649 29.29 -6.25 3.96
N ALA A 650 29.30 -6.25 5.29
CA ALA A 650 30.08 -5.29 6.08
C ALA A 650 31.59 -5.46 5.82
N TYR A 651 32.09 -6.70 5.76
CA TYR A 651 33.47 -6.97 5.37
C TYR A 651 33.80 -6.34 4.01
N TYR A 652 32.96 -6.55 3.00
CA TYR A 652 33.15 -5.95 1.68
C TYR A 652 33.13 -4.42 1.71
N ARG A 653 32.16 -3.82 2.39
CA ARG A 653 32.09 -2.37 2.57
C ARG A 653 33.37 -1.80 3.19
N ASP A 654 33.85 -2.42 4.26
CA ASP A 654 34.99 -1.91 5.05
C ASP A 654 36.33 -2.09 4.32
N HIS A 655 36.36 -2.91 3.25
CA HIS A 655 37.50 -3.08 2.34
C HIS A 655 37.28 -2.41 0.97
N ASP A 656 36.24 -1.56 0.83
CA ASP A 656 35.85 -0.89 -0.43
C ASP A 656 35.66 -1.87 -1.61
N ILE A 657 35.11 -3.06 -1.35
CA ILE A 657 34.81 -4.08 -2.35
C ILE A 657 33.34 -3.92 -2.81
N PRO A 658 33.08 -3.46 -4.03
CA PRO A 658 31.71 -3.35 -4.54
C PRO A 658 31.14 -4.75 -4.80
N TRP A 659 29.87 -4.98 -4.48
CA TRP A 659 29.22 -6.26 -4.71
C TRP A 659 27.85 -6.11 -5.40
N CYS A 660 27.33 -7.22 -5.91
CA CYS A 660 25.98 -7.30 -6.47
C CYS A 660 25.16 -8.45 -5.87
N VAL A 661 23.84 -8.35 -6.01
CA VAL A 661 22.89 -9.43 -5.74
C VAL A 661 22.35 -9.93 -7.07
N VAL A 662 22.19 -11.25 -7.19
CA VAL A 662 21.45 -11.89 -8.28
C VAL A 662 20.16 -12.46 -7.71
N GLY A 663 19.01 -12.07 -8.27
CA GLY A 663 17.70 -12.48 -7.77
C GLY A 663 16.81 -13.11 -8.85
N ASP A 664 15.83 -13.88 -8.39
CA ASP A 664 14.86 -14.54 -9.26
C ASP A 664 13.73 -13.57 -9.72
N GLN A 665 12.49 -14.05 -9.81
CA GLN A 665 11.33 -13.27 -10.26
C GLN A 665 10.69 -12.45 -9.13
N ASN A 666 10.11 -11.29 -9.51
CA ASN A 666 9.36 -10.40 -8.62
C ASN A 666 10.13 -10.02 -7.34
N TYR A 667 11.43 -9.80 -7.49
CA TYR A 667 12.32 -9.50 -6.38
C TYR A 667 11.89 -8.22 -5.65
N GLY A 668 11.85 -8.27 -4.32
CA GLY A 668 11.36 -7.19 -3.48
C GLY A 668 9.84 -7.09 -3.42
N GLU A 669 9.11 -8.18 -3.66
CA GLU A 669 7.65 -8.26 -3.46
C GLU A 669 7.24 -7.85 -2.04
N GLY A 670 6.10 -7.18 -1.89
CA GLY A 670 5.45 -6.98 -0.60
C GLY A 670 5.48 -5.54 -0.09
N SER A 671 6.08 -5.34 1.09
CA SER A 671 5.97 -4.08 1.85
C SER A 671 6.76 -2.95 1.18
N SER A 672 6.29 -1.71 1.32
CA SER A 672 6.90 -0.51 0.71
C SER A 672 8.24 -0.07 1.33
N ARG A 673 8.73 -0.77 2.36
CA ARG A 673 9.89 -0.36 3.17
C ARG A 673 11.12 -0.03 2.32
N GLU A 674 11.56 1.22 2.39
CA GLU A 674 12.75 1.69 1.65
C GLU A 674 14.06 1.18 2.24
N HIS A 675 14.05 0.68 3.49
CA HIS A 675 15.21 0.06 4.11
C HIS A 675 15.75 -1.12 3.31
N ALA A 676 14.90 -1.86 2.60
CA ALA A 676 15.32 -2.91 1.68
C ALA A 676 16.24 -2.42 0.54
N ALA A 677 16.28 -1.11 0.26
CA ALA A 677 17.23 -0.48 -0.66
C ALA A 677 18.35 0.29 0.08
N LEU A 678 18.02 0.96 1.20
CA LEU A 678 19.01 1.69 1.99
C LEU A 678 20.07 0.79 2.61
N GLU A 679 19.69 -0.40 3.11
CA GLU A 679 20.60 -1.34 3.77
C GLU A 679 21.64 -1.91 2.79
N PRO A 680 21.25 -2.48 1.61
CA PRO A 680 22.22 -2.82 0.56
C PRO A 680 23.14 -1.66 0.19
N ARG A 681 22.59 -0.45 0.02
CA ARG A 681 23.38 0.72 -0.34
C ARG A 681 24.39 1.10 0.74
N PHE A 682 23.97 1.06 2.01
CA PHE A 682 24.81 1.33 3.17
C PHE A 682 25.92 0.28 3.33
N MET A 683 25.61 -0.98 3.03
CA MET A 683 26.56 -2.11 3.07
C MET A 683 27.46 -2.21 1.82
N GLY A 684 27.52 -1.19 0.98
CA GLY A 684 28.46 -1.14 -0.16
C GLY A 684 27.97 -1.80 -1.45
N GLY A 685 26.70 -2.22 -1.50
CA GLY A 685 26.10 -2.79 -2.70
C GLY A 685 25.98 -1.79 -3.83
N VAL A 686 26.20 -2.26 -5.06
CA VAL A 686 26.17 -1.42 -6.28
C VAL A 686 24.97 -1.77 -7.16
N ALA A 687 24.72 -3.07 -7.37
CA ALA A 687 23.70 -3.54 -8.31
C ALA A 687 22.86 -4.67 -7.74
N VAL A 688 21.62 -4.74 -8.19
CA VAL A 688 20.73 -5.88 -8.01
C VAL A 688 20.27 -6.31 -9.40
N ILE A 689 20.53 -7.56 -9.77
CA ILE A 689 20.31 -8.09 -11.13
C ILE A 689 19.30 -9.22 -11.03
N THR A 690 18.13 -9.08 -11.66
CA THR A 690 17.01 -10.00 -11.43
C THR A 690 16.31 -10.44 -12.70
N ARG A 691 15.47 -11.48 -12.61
CA ARG A 691 14.54 -11.79 -13.72
C ARG A 691 13.44 -10.74 -13.82
N SER A 692 12.97 -10.22 -12.68
CA SER A 692 12.04 -9.09 -12.60
C SER A 692 11.96 -8.52 -11.17
N PHE A 693 11.57 -7.25 -11.06
CA PHE A 693 11.36 -6.55 -9.78
C PHE A 693 9.89 -6.27 -9.47
N ALA A 694 9.57 -6.17 -8.18
CA ALA A 694 8.38 -5.46 -7.72
C ALA A 694 8.56 -3.93 -7.84
N ARG A 695 7.51 -3.22 -8.25
CA ARG A 695 7.54 -1.78 -8.61
C ARG A 695 8.17 -0.86 -7.56
N ILE A 696 7.70 -0.95 -6.31
CA ILE A 696 8.13 -0.05 -5.23
C ILE A 696 9.61 -0.28 -4.93
N HIS A 697 10.03 -1.54 -4.86
CA HIS A 697 11.41 -1.88 -4.56
C HIS A 697 12.38 -1.41 -5.65
N GLU A 698 12.04 -1.59 -6.93
CA GLU A 698 12.83 -1.06 -8.05
C GLU A 698 13.01 0.46 -7.92
N THR A 699 11.94 1.19 -7.60
CA THR A 699 12.00 2.65 -7.41
C THR A 699 12.89 3.03 -6.23
N ASN A 700 12.76 2.32 -5.10
CA ASN A 700 13.60 2.54 -3.92
C ASN A 700 15.08 2.31 -4.22
N LEU A 701 15.44 1.26 -4.97
CA LEU A 701 16.84 1.01 -5.39
C LEU A 701 17.39 2.19 -6.20
N LYS A 702 16.63 2.70 -7.19
CA LYS A 702 17.03 3.87 -7.97
C LYS A 702 17.19 5.12 -7.11
N LYS A 703 16.25 5.35 -6.17
CA LYS A 703 16.29 6.49 -5.24
C LYS A 703 17.55 6.48 -4.38
N GLN A 704 18.04 5.31 -3.98
CA GLN A 704 19.27 5.16 -3.20
C GLN A 704 20.54 5.05 -4.05
N GLY A 705 20.44 5.29 -5.37
CA GLY A 705 21.58 5.31 -6.28
C GLY A 705 22.17 3.93 -6.57
N MET A 706 21.40 2.87 -6.41
CA MET A 706 21.77 1.52 -6.87
C MET A 706 21.32 1.27 -8.31
N LEU A 707 21.87 0.22 -8.93
CA LEU A 707 21.52 -0.22 -10.28
C LEU A 707 20.58 -1.45 -10.23
N PRO A 708 19.24 -1.28 -10.26
CA PRO A 708 18.32 -2.37 -10.55
C PRO A 708 18.35 -2.69 -12.05
N LEU A 709 18.79 -3.90 -12.38
CA LEU A 709 18.92 -4.39 -13.75
C LEU A 709 18.13 -5.69 -13.92
N ASN A 710 17.53 -5.89 -15.09
CA ASN A 710 16.84 -7.14 -15.42
C ASN A 710 17.62 -7.90 -16.48
N PHE A 711 17.65 -9.23 -16.39
CA PHE A 711 18.08 -10.07 -17.51
C PHE A 711 17.21 -9.78 -18.75
N GLU A 712 17.82 -9.52 -19.90
CA GLU A 712 17.06 -9.37 -21.16
C GLU A 712 16.35 -10.70 -21.50
N ASN A 713 17.06 -11.82 -21.29
CA ASN A 713 16.48 -13.16 -21.27
C ASN A 713 16.49 -13.72 -19.84
N PRO A 714 15.33 -13.89 -19.18
CA PRO A 714 15.27 -14.40 -17.82
C PRO A 714 16.03 -15.72 -17.60
N ALA A 715 16.13 -16.59 -18.61
CA ALA A 715 16.86 -17.87 -18.51
C ALA A 715 18.38 -17.69 -18.27
N ASP A 716 18.95 -16.52 -18.56
CA ASP A 716 20.36 -16.23 -18.32
C ASP A 716 20.71 -16.18 -16.81
N TYR A 717 19.71 -16.10 -15.93
CA TYR A 717 19.89 -16.33 -14.49
C TYR A 717 20.63 -17.65 -14.19
N GLU A 718 20.38 -18.70 -14.98
CA GLU A 718 21.00 -20.03 -14.78
C GLU A 718 22.50 -20.05 -15.13
N LYS A 719 22.97 -19.08 -15.93
CA LYS A 719 24.38 -18.99 -16.32
C LYS A 719 25.26 -18.45 -15.19
N VAL A 720 24.69 -17.61 -14.32
CA VAL A 720 25.44 -16.98 -13.23
C VAL A 720 25.63 -17.96 -12.09
N GLN A 721 26.86 -18.17 -11.66
CA GLN A 721 27.18 -18.98 -10.49
C GLN A 721 27.38 -18.11 -9.24
N PRO A 722 27.09 -18.63 -8.02
CA PRO A 722 27.28 -17.88 -6.78
C PRO A 722 28.73 -17.42 -6.53
N ASP A 723 29.73 -18.09 -7.10
CA ASP A 723 31.15 -17.76 -6.95
C ASP A 723 31.75 -16.98 -8.15
N ASP A 724 30.89 -16.47 -9.04
CA ASP A 724 31.32 -15.62 -10.15
C ASP A 724 31.83 -14.25 -9.67
N ARG A 725 32.71 -13.65 -10.48
CA ARG A 725 33.01 -12.20 -10.44
C ARG A 725 32.30 -11.49 -11.59
N ILE A 726 31.63 -10.38 -11.26
CA ILE A 726 30.77 -9.65 -12.19
C ILE A 726 31.41 -8.31 -12.58
N ASP A 727 31.48 -8.06 -13.89
CA ASP A 727 31.65 -6.70 -14.43
C ASP A 727 30.35 -6.21 -15.08
N LEU A 728 30.05 -4.91 -14.98
CA LEU A 728 28.96 -4.25 -15.67
C LEU A 728 29.52 -3.24 -16.67
N GLN A 729 29.40 -3.56 -17.95
CA GLN A 729 29.85 -2.70 -19.04
C GLN A 729 28.72 -1.80 -19.55
N GLY A 730 29.06 -0.54 -19.86
CA GLY A 730 28.13 0.42 -20.45
C GLY A 730 27.44 1.35 -19.43
N ILE A 731 27.79 1.27 -18.15
CA ILE A 731 27.28 2.17 -17.10
C ILE A 731 27.78 3.61 -17.33
N THR A 732 29.01 3.76 -17.81
CA THR A 732 29.58 5.05 -18.22
C THR A 732 28.78 5.75 -19.33
N GLY A 733 28.13 4.98 -20.21
CA GLY A 733 27.27 5.46 -21.29
C GLY A 733 25.78 5.39 -21.00
N LEU A 734 25.37 5.20 -19.73
CA LEU A 734 23.99 4.97 -19.35
C LEU A 734 23.08 6.12 -19.80
N LYS A 735 22.08 5.79 -20.61
CA LYS A 735 21.01 6.67 -21.09
C LYS A 735 19.71 5.90 -21.18
N GLU A 736 18.58 6.60 -21.31
CA GLU A 736 17.29 5.93 -21.46
C GLU A 736 17.31 4.93 -22.64
N GLY A 737 16.88 3.69 -22.37
CA GLY A 737 16.90 2.59 -23.34
C GLY A 737 18.29 2.04 -23.71
N SER A 738 19.37 2.49 -23.07
CA SER A 738 20.69 1.91 -23.29
C SER A 738 20.78 0.46 -22.83
N LYS A 739 21.66 -0.31 -23.46
CA LYS A 739 21.96 -1.68 -23.04
C LYS A 739 23.11 -1.69 -22.05
N VAL A 740 23.00 -2.54 -21.04
CA VAL A 740 24.09 -2.87 -20.11
C VAL A 740 24.49 -4.32 -20.37
N THR A 741 25.78 -4.63 -20.37
CA THR A 741 26.25 -6.01 -20.51
C THR A 741 26.91 -6.46 -19.23
N MET A 742 26.41 -7.56 -18.66
CA MET A 742 27.05 -8.24 -17.56
C MET A 742 28.08 -9.23 -18.08
N ILE A 743 29.28 -9.19 -17.52
CA ILE A 743 30.35 -10.15 -17.77
C ILE A 743 30.45 -11.03 -16.53
N ALA A 744 29.91 -12.24 -16.60
CA ALA A 744 30.04 -13.24 -15.53
C ALA A 744 31.34 -14.01 -15.74
N LYS A 745 32.31 -13.85 -14.84
CA LYS A 745 33.61 -14.53 -14.89
C LYS A 745 33.57 -15.74 -13.97
N HIS A 746 33.59 -16.91 -14.58
CA HIS A 746 33.52 -18.18 -13.89
C HIS A 746 34.88 -18.60 -13.33
N LYS A 747 34.85 -19.45 -12.30
CA LYS A 747 36.04 -19.95 -11.63
C LYS A 747 36.98 -20.77 -12.53
N ASP A 748 36.43 -21.40 -13.58
CA ASP A 748 37.20 -22.15 -14.57
C ASP A 748 37.87 -21.25 -15.63
N GLY A 749 37.66 -19.93 -15.56
CA GLY A 749 38.19 -18.94 -16.49
C GLY A 749 37.30 -18.69 -17.71
N SER A 750 36.19 -19.43 -17.87
CA SER A 750 35.19 -19.12 -18.89
C SER A 750 34.39 -17.86 -18.52
N VAL A 751 33.76 -17.26 -19.53
CA VAL A 751 33.05 -15.99 -19.38
C VAL A 751 31.74 -16.02 -20.15
N ASP A 752 30.65 -15.70 -19.47
CA ASP A 752 29.36 -15.41 -20.09
C ASP A 752 29.14 -13.90 -20.25
N LYS A 753 28.69 -13.48 -21.43
CA LYS A 753 28.28 -12.10 -21.73
C LYS A 753 26.77 -12.04 -21.81
N ILE A 754 26.16 -11.44 -20.80
CA ILE A 754 24.72 -11.49 -20.58
C ILE A 754 24.13 -10.07 -20.77
N PRO A 755 23.24 -9.87 -21.74
CA PRO A 755 22.56 -8.60 -21.93
C PRO A 755 21.58 -8.31 -20.79
N LEU A 756 21.63 -7.10 -20.26
CA LEU A 756 20.74 -6.60 -19.23
C LEU A 756 19.94 -5.39 -19.75
N THR A 757 18.75 -5.22 -19.18
CA THR A 757 17.86 -4.09 -19.42
C THR A 757 17.65 -3.29 -18.14
N HIS A 758 17.22 -2.04 -18.29
CA HIS A 758 16.88 -1.16 -17.18
C HIS A 758 15.70 -0.25 -17.54
N THR A 759 15.06 0.32 -16.53
CA THR A 759 13.91 1.23 -16.71
C THR A 759 14.22 2.66 -16.27
N PHE A 760 15.51 3.01 -16.10
CA PHE A 760 15.92 4.39 -15.84
C PHE A 760 15.49 5.35 -16.96
N ASN A 761 14.85 6.46 -16.57
CA ASN A 761 14.74 7.67 -17.39
C ASN A 761 15.89 8.64 -17.07
N GLN A 762 15.99 9.76 -17.80
CA GLN A 762 17.08 10.72 -17.61
C GLN A 762 17.19 11.27 -16.17
N GLY A 763 16.07 11.56 -15.50
CA GLY A 763 16.08 12.09 -14.13
C GLY A 763 16.61 11.07 -13.12
N GLN A 764 16.22 9.80 -13.28
CA GLN A 764 16.66 8.69 -12.44
C GLN A 764 18.15 8.37 -12.64
N ILE A 765 18.69 8.58 -13.84
CA ILE A 765 20.14 8.46 -14.10
C ILE A 765 20.92 9.50 -13.30
N GLU A 766 20.40 10.73 -13.19
CA GLU A 766 21.04 11.76 -12.38
C GLU A 766 20.98 11.44 -10.87
N TRP A 767 19.96 10.70 -10.40
CA TRP A 767 19.95 10.15 -9.03
C TRP A 767 21.11 9.18 -8.81
N PHE A 768 21.31 8.24 -9.74
CA PHE A 768 22.42 7.29 -9.71
C PHE A 768 23.78 8.02 -9.69
N LYS A 769 24.01 8.95 -10.62
CA LYS A 769 25.26 9.72 -10.69
C LYS A 769 25.53 10.52 -9.42
N ALA A 770 24.51 11.13 -8.84
CA ALA A 770 24.64 11.88 -7.58
C ALA A 770 24.89 10.97 -6.37
N GLY A 771 24.68 9.66 -6.49
CA GLY A 771 24.76 8.67 -5.42
C GLY A 771 23.45 8.39 -4.70
N SER A 772 22.45 9.27 -4.87
CA SER A 772 21.05 9.10 -4.48
C SER A 772 20.21 10.28 -5.03
N ALA A 773 18.89 10.13 -5.06
CA ALA A 773 17.97 11.22 -5.37
C ALA A 773 18.06 12.37 -4.34
N LEU A 774 18.31 12.03 -3.07
CA LEU A 774 18.48 12.99 -1.98
C LEU A 774 19.74 13.84 -2.16
N ASN A 775 20.84 13.22 -2.59
CA ASN A 775 22.08 13.94 -2.92
C ASN A 775 21.86 14.93 -4.07
N LEU A 776 21.10 14.54 -5.10
CA LEU A 776 20.75 15.44 -6.20
C LEU A 776 19.94 16.63 -5.69
N MET A 777 18.91 16.37 -4.86
CA MET A 777 18.09 17.42 -4.25
C MET A 777 18.91 18.40 -3.42
N GLY A 778 19.90 17.90 -2.66
CA GLY A 778 20.80 18.73 -1.87
C GLY A 778 21.77 19.59 -2.72
N LYS A 779 22.17 19.10 -3.90
CA LYS A 779 23.02 19.87 -4.84
C LYS A 779 22.27 21.02 -5.49
N SER A 780 21.01 20.83 -5.87
CA SER A 780 20.19 21.86 -6.55
C SER A 780 19.88 23.09 -5.70
N LYS A 781 20.26 23.09 -4.42
CA LYS A 781 20.03 24.19 -3.46
C LYS A 781 21.28 24.96 -3.08
N LYS A 782 22.46 24.44 -3.43
CA LYS A 782 23.71 25.21 -3.37
C LYS A 782 23.87 25.96 -4.68
#